data_AF-B8KSU6-F1
#
_entry.id   AF-B8KSU6-F1
#
_cell.length_a   1.000
_cell.length_b   1.000
_cell.length_c   1.000
_cell.angle_alpha   90.00
_cell.angle_beta   90.00
_cell.angle_gamma   90.00
#
_symmetry.space_group_name_H-M   'P 1'
#
loop_
_entity.id
_entity.type
_entity.pdbx_description
1 polymer ?
#
loop_
_entity_poly.entity_id
_entity_poly.type
_entity_poly.pdbx_seq_one_letter_code
_entity_poly.pdbx_strand_id
1 'polypeptide(L)'
;MSHTVILTRPQEDSARLAAILAERGWDVFVQPMLRMEPLAPAAIDALPALTDNDLAIFISANAVRQGLPHLAERLRDAGMVSLAVGRRTAQELEAAGLPVMTPDREDSEGLLALPALREISGHRVLLVKGEGGRAVLAETLRTRGAEVIEFVCYQRVNESLDATDFAGELAKRRPLVIQASSEQTLRRVTELLAEGGQPNLVAENVVVPSERVAQVAAELGWQHVITAPNAGDEAFLRVLEHEIRPSDEQDLAMSEKEPEGVADSAESEANTPAPATTNDAPSPPPEPPAPAKTAKRDGFARFMLFIVLVLLAGLAAAGYWFGKPLLAGATNQQLASAQQLTGLVERVETLAADQSALAEEQAALAGEQSQQAATVTAREQRMAALGSTIEERLKASQAEQAKAARAQQQTLDQSRREQTDALRRFDDRLARLEEQLARLTGTDRRAWLVQEAAFLTRLSSQRLLVAGDVDAAEALLRNADDLLAEADDPALEGARRMLARDRAQLRAVAKVDITGLHARLSALIEQADRLAVAPPAELDDGVATDPDLDWLSRAKAGWQAALAKLSNYLIVRDRNEELDAALSPEWQALARQNQRMLLEQAQVALLSANQELYETAIAQAEAFATRLREADPDTVDAMVETLRELAGVKVAPVLPDLVASRKALDDAVRALNARATGV
;
A
#
# COMPACT_ATOMS: atom_id res chain seq x y z
N MET A 1 19.06 18.16 -18.80
CA MET A 1 18.73 16.81 -19.28
C MET A 1 17.22 16.74 -19.41
N SER A 2 16.68 16.11 -20.46
CA SER A 2 15.25 15.89 -20.57
C SER A 2 14.73 15.01 -19.44
N HIS A 3 13.51 15.28 -18.98
CA HIS A 3 12.81 14.41 -18.04
C HIS A 3 12.21 13.21 -18.78
N THR A 4 12.21 12.03 -18.15
CA THR A 4 11.50 10.86 -18.68
C THR A 4 10.08 10.79 -18.12
N VAL A 5 9.09 10.80 -19.00
CA VAL A 5 7.67 10.70 -18.66
C VAL A 5 7.25 9.23 -18.56
N ILE A 6 6.76 8.81 -17.39
CA ILE A 6 6.26 7.46 -17.16
C ILE A 6 4.73 7.45 -17.35
N LEU A 7 4.24 6.78 -18.40
CA LEU A 7 2.81 6.65 -18.67
C LEU A 7 2.27 5.31 -18.15
N THR A 8 1.40 5.38 -17.14
CA THR A 8 0.92 4.22 -16.37
C THR A 8 -0.46 3.70 -16.79
N ARG A 9 -1.12 4.41 -17.72
CA ARG A 9 -2.41 4.05 -18.33
C ARG A 9 -2.27 2.82 -19.23
N PRO A 10 -3.39 2.10 -19.53
CA PRO A 10 -3.42 0.99 -20.49
C PRO A 10 -2.73 1.34 -21.81
N GLN A 11 -2.13 0.35 -22.48
CA GLN A 11 -1.22 0.56 -23.62
C GLN A 11 -1.86 1.42 -24.74
N GLU A 12 -3.11 1.13 -25.09
CA GLU A 12 -3.91 1.80 -26.12
C GLU A 12 -4.38 3.20 -25.69
N ASP A 13 -4.44 3.44 -24.37
CA ASP A 13 -4.75 4.74 -23.78
C ASP A 13 -3.49 5.59 -23.58
N SER A 14 -2.30 4.99 -23.56
CA SER A 14 -1.01 5.68 -23.46
C SER A 14 -0.38 5.99 -24.82
N ALA A 15 -0.57 5.14 -25.84
CA ALA A 15 0.12 5.24 -27.13
C ALA A 15 0.01 6.61 -27.83
N ARG A 16 -1.20 7.19 -27.87
CA ARG A 16 -1.42 8.51 -28.49
C ARG A 16 -0.69 9.63 -27.74
N LEU A 17 -0.70 9.57 -26.42
CA LEU A 17 -0.03 10.55 -25.56
C LEU A 17 1.50 10.41 -25.65
N ALA A 18 2.01 9.18 -25.74
CA ALA A 18 3.43 8.91 -25.95
C ALA A 18 3.95 9.50 -27.27
N ALA A 19 3.20 9.37 -28.36
CA ALA A 19 3.55 9.98 -29.65
C ALA A 19 3.64 11.51 -29.54
N ILE A 20 2.61 12.17 -28.98
CA ILE A 20 2.58 13.63 -28.80
C ILE A 20 3.74 14.13 -27.91
N LEU A 21 4.13 13.36 -26.89
CA LEU A 21 5.25 13.70 -26.01
C LEU A 21 6.62 13.54 -26.71
N ALA A 22 6.80 12.47 -27.47
CA ALA A 22 8.02 12.24 -28.25
C ALA A 22 8.20 13.29 -29.37
N GLU A 23 7.12 13.66 -30.07
CA GLU A 23 7.09 14.78 -31.02
C GLU A 23 7.48 16.13 -30.37
N ARG A 24 7.31 16.25 -29.05
CA ARG A 24 7.66 17.43 -28.24
C ARG A 24 8.99 17.29 -27.50
N GLY A 25 9.82 16.30 -27.84
CA GLY A 25 11.18 16.14 -27.32
C GLY A 25 11.31 15.53 -25.92
N TRP A 26 10.23 14.95 -25.37
CA TRP A 26 10.28 14.22 -24.10
C TRP A 26 10.75 12.78 -24.31
N ASP A 27 11.54 12.23 -23.37
CA ASP A 27 11.69 10.77 -23.28
C ASP A 27 10.42 10.19 -22.64
N VAL A 28 9.97 9.03 -23.11
CA VAL A 28 8.68 8.44 -22.72
C VAL A 28 8.82 6.94 -22.50
N PHE A 29 8.53 6.51 -21.27
CA PHE A 29 8.45 5.10 -20.91
C PHE A 29 6.98 4.74 -20.63
N VAL A 30 6.40 3.92 -21.51
CA VAL A 30 5.02 3.44 -21.35
C VAL A 30 5.03 2.14 -20.56
N GLN A 31 4.42 2.14 -19.38
CA GLN A 31 4.38 1.00 -18.48
C GLN A 31 2.99 0.87 -17.84
N PRO A 32 2.04 0.18 -18.50
CA PRO A 32 0.69 -0.01 -17.98
C PRO A 32 0.69 -0.69 -16.61
N MET A 33 -0.06 -0.14 -15.66
CA MET A 33 -0.33 -0.78 -14.36
C MET A 33 -1.55 -1.72 -14.40
N LEU A 34 -2.37 -1.58 -15.45
CA LEU A 34 -3.65 -2.24 -15.65
C LEU A 34 -3.79 -2.58 -17.14
N ARG A 35 -4.28 -3.79 -17.45
CA ARG A 35 -4.66 -4.19 -18.82
C ARG A 35 -6.16 -4.45 -18.93
N MET A 36 -6.68 -4.28 -20.14
CA MET A 36 -8.06 -4.62 -20.51
C MET A 36 -8.05 -6.03 -21.07
N GLU A 37 -8.44 -7.00 -20.25
CA GLU A 37 -8.39 -8.42 -20.62
C GLU A 37 -9.70 -8.83 -21.31
N PRO A 38 -9.67 -9.31 -22.56
CA PRO A 38 -10.89 -9.66 -23.29
C PRO A 38 -11.62 -10.82 -22.62
N LEU A 39 -12.94 -10.70 -22.47
CA LEU A 39 -13.79 -11.79 -21.98
C LEU A 39 -14.26 -12.65 -23.15
N ALA A 40 -14.19 -13.97 -22.98
CA ALA A 40 -14.30 -14.92 -24.08
C ALA A 40 -15.72 -14.99 -24.71
N PRO A 41 -15.82 -15.39 -26.00
CA PRO A 41 -17.06 -15.48 -26.81
C PRO A 41 -18.33 -16.14 -26.25
N ALA A 42 -18.35 -16.73 -25.06
CA ALA A 42 -19.53 -17.43 -24.52
C ALA A 42 -20.79 -16.54 -24.41
N ALA A 43 -20.62 -15.21 -24.30
CA ALA A 43 -21.72 -14.26 -24.34
C ALA A 43 -22.24 -13.95 -25.77
N ILE A 44 -21.46 -14.21 -26.83
CA ILE A 44 -21.80 -13.90 -28.24
C ILE A 44 -22.77 -14.95 -28.79
N ASP A 45 -22.55 -16.22 -28.48
CA ASP A 45 -23.44 -17.31 -28.90
C ASP A 45 -24.82 -17.23 -28.21
N ALA A 46 -24.88 -16.53 -27.07
CA ALA A 46 -26.11 -16.22 -26.36
C ALA A 46 -26.81 -14.92 -26.82
N LEU A 47 -26.20 -14.12 -27.71
CA LEU A 47 -26.85 -12.92 -28.25
C LEU A 47 -27.95 -13.31 -29.24
N PRO A 48 -29.19 -12.79 -29.08
CA PRO A 48 -30.26 -13.01 -30.04
C PRO A 48 -29.94 -12.39 -31.41
N ALA A 49 -30.74 -12.72 -32.42
CA ALA A 49 -30.72 -12.03 -33.69
C ALA A 49 -31.03 -10.53 -33.48
N LEU A 50 -30.12 -9.68 -33.94
CA LEU A 50 -30.23 -8.23 -33.90
C LEU A 50 -30.99 -7.71 -35.13
N THR A 51 -31.64 -6.57 -34.98
CA THR A 51 -32.54 -5.94 -35.95
C THR A 51 -32.36 -4.42 -35.97
N ASP A 52 -32.89 -3.76 -36.99
CA ASP A 52 -32.85 -2.30 -37.19
C ASP A 52 -33.59 -1.51 -36.10
N ASN A 53 -34.52 -2.16 -35.38
CA ASN A 53 -35.22 -1.59 -34.23
C ASN A 53 -34.46 -1.72 -32.89
N ASP A 54 -33.25 -2.28 -32.88
CA ASP A 54 -32.40 -2.39 -31.69
C ASP A 54 -31.36 -1.27 -31.60
N LEU A 55 -30.98 -0.87 -30.39
CA LEU A 55 -29.91 0.12 -30.17
C LEU A 55 -28.67 -0.50 -29.52
N ALA A 56 -27.48 -0.14 -29.99
CA ALA A 56 -26.22 -0.53 -29.34
C ALA A 56 -25.63 0.65 -28.56
N ILE A 57 -25.37 0.49 -27.26
CA ILE A 57 -24.75 1.52 -26.41
C ILE A 57 -23.34 1.09 -26.02
N PHE A 58 -22.33 1.88 -26.39
CA PHE A 58 -20.94 1.66 -26.00
C PHE A 58 -20.54 2.65 -24.89
N ILE A 59 -20.19 2.12 -23.71
CA ILE A 59 -19.91 2.98 -22.54
C ILE A 59 -18.46 3.51 -22.46
N SER A 60 -17.54 3.01 -23.30
CA SER A 60 -16.14 3.45 -23.34
C SER A 60 -15.46 3.04 -24.65
N ALA A 61 -14.38 3.72 -25.03
CA ALA A 61 -13.51 3.30 -26.14
C ALA A 61 -12.95 1.87 -25.97
N ASN A 62 -12.69 1.43 -24.72
CA ASN A 62 -12.31 0.04 -24.45
C ASN A 62 -13.44 -0.95 -24.77
N ALA A 63 -14.70 -0.59 -24.50
CA ALA A 63 -15.86 -1.39 -24.88
C ALA A 63 -16.04 -1.48 -26.41
N VAL A 64 -15.64 -0.44 -27.16
CA VAL A 64 -15.58 -0.45 -28.62
C VAL A 64 -14.47 -1.40 -29.11
N ARG A 65 -13.23 -1.18 -28.68
CA ARG A 65 -12.06 -1.96 -29.10
C ARG A 65 -12.18 -3.46 -28.80
N GLN A 66 -12.78 -3.82 -27.66
CA GLN A 66 -12.98 -5.23 -27.25
C GLN A 66 -14.33 -5.82 -27.72
N GLY A 67 -15.34 -4.98 -27.99
CA GLY A 67 -16.66 -5.44 -28.42
C GLY A 67 -16.84 -5.54 -29.94
N LEU A 68 -16.26 -4.62 -30.72
CA LEU A 68 -16.44 -4.61 -32.17
C LEU A 68 -15.86 -5.81 -32.93
N PRO A 69 -14.71 -6.42 -32.55
CA PRO A 69 -14.23 -7.65 -33.20
C PRO A 69 -15.23 -8.81 -33.15
N HIS A 70 -16.25 -8.70 -32.29
CA HIS A 70 -17.29 -9.69 -32.03
C HIS A 70 -18.68 -9.26 -32.51
N LEU A 71 -18.93 -7.96 -32.66
CA LEU A 71 -20.25 -7.40 -32.94
C LEU A 71 -20.36 -6.73 -34.32
N ALA A 72 -19.26 -6.24 -34.91
CA ALA A 72 -19.32 -5.30 -36.04
C ALA A 72 -19.98 -5.85 -37.32
N GLU A 73 -19.94 -7.16 -37.54
CA GLU A 73 -20.69 -7.82 -38.63
C GLU A 73 -22.20 -7.77 -38.35
N ARG A 74 -22.65 -8.35 -37.22
CA ARG A 74 -24.07 -8.35 -36.82
C ARG A 74 -24.66 -6.93 -36.72
N LEU A 75 -23.90 -5.94 -36.25
CA LEU A 75 -24.36 -4.54 -36.17
C LEU A 75 -24.57 -3.90 -37.55
N ARG A 76 -23.74 -4.24 -38.54
CA ARG A 76 -23.90 -3.77 -39.93
C ARG A 76 -25.04 -4.48 -40.64
N ASP A 77 -25.14 -5.81 -40.49
CA ASP A 77 -26.20 -6.60 -41.11
C ASP A 77 -27.59 -6.22 -40.58
N ALA A 78 -27.68 -5.87 -39.30
CA ALA A 78 -28.90 -5.35 -38.68
C ALA A 78 -29.14 -3.84 -38.94
N GLY A 79 -28.18 -3.10 -39.54
CA GLY A 79 -28.30 -1.66 -39.79
C GLY A 79 -28.40 -0.78 -38.53
N MET A 80 -27.98 -1.29 -37.37
CA MET A 80 -28.22 -0.66 -36.06
C MET A 80 -27.50 0.67 -35.86
N VAL A 81 -28.16 1.60 -35.19
CA VAL A 81 -27.55 2.83 -34.70
C VAL A 81 -26.75 2.55 -33.42
N SER A 82 -25.48 2.95 -33.42
CA SER A 82 -24.64 2.91 -32.22
C SER A 82 -24.71 4.23 -31.45
N LEU A 83 -24.70 4.17 -30.13
CA LEU A 83 -24.65 5.33 -29.24
C LEU A 83 -23.38 5.30 -28.41
N ALA A 84 -22.66 6.42 -28.38
CA ALA A 84 -21.39 6.58 -27.69
C ALA A 84 -21.52 7.53 -26.50
N VAL A 85 -21.08 7.12 -25.31
CA VAL A 85 -21.13 7.97 -24.09
C VAL A 85 -20.25 9.23 -24.18
N GLY A 86 -19.27 9.28 -25.08
CA GLY A 86 -18.41 10.45 -25.28
C GLY A 86 -17.62 10.39 -26.59
N ARG A 87 -17.00 11.51 -26.98
CA ARG A 87 -16.38 11.73 -28.30
C ARG A 87 -15.31 10.71 -28.64
N ARG A 88 -14.46 10.32 -27.68
CA ARG A 88 -13.43 9.28 -27.94
C ARG A 88 -14.04 7.91 -28.23
N THR A 89 -15.17 7.58 -27.60
CA THR A 89 -15.91 6.35 -27.88
C THR A 89 -16.56 6.40 -29.28
N ALA A 90 -17.03 7.59 -29.70
CA ALA A 90 -17.60 7.80 -31.02
C ALA A 90 -16.56 7.67 -32.14
N GLN A 91 -15.40 8.31 -32.00
CA GLN A 91 -14.30 8.26 -32.96
C GLN A 91 -13.85 6.82 -33.27
N GLU A 92 -13.85 5.93 -32.28
CA GLU A 92 -13.48 4.51 -32.45
C GLU A 92 -14.57 3.71 -33.20
N LEU A 93 -15.85 4.08 -33.05
CA LEU A 93 -16.98 3.49 -33.79
C LEU A 93 -17.08 4.03 -35.23
N GLU A 94 -16.85 5.33 -35.41
CA GLU A 94 -16.75 6.02 -36.71
C GLU A 94 -15.61 5.44 -37.54
N ALA A 95 -14.44 5.22 -36.94
CA ALA A 95 -13.29 4.57 -37.58
C ALA A 95 -13.57 3.10 -37.98
N ALA A 96 -14.51 2.43 -37.31
CA ALA A 96 -14.99 1.10 -37.68
C ALA A 96 -16.14 1.12 -38.73
N GLY A 97 -16.54 2.30 -39.20
CA GLY A 97 -17.57 2.48 -40.23
C GLY A 97 -19.00 2.26 -39.74
N LEU A 98 -19.27 2.42 -38.44
CA LEU A 98 -20.62 2.32 -37.87
C LEU A 98 -21.28 3.71 -37.73
N PRO A 99 -22.63 3.81 -37.87
CA PRO A 99 -23.34 5.06 -37.60
C PRO A 99 -23.40 5.33 -36.10
N VAL A 100 -23.03 6.54 -35.68
CA VAL A 100 -22.92 6.91 -34.26
C VAL A 100 -23.78 8.12 -33.91
N MET A 101 -24.43 8.07 -32.74
CA MET A 101 -24.99 9.22 -32.04
C MET A 101 -24.23 9.49 -30.73
N THR A 102 -24.03 10.76 -30.42
CA THR A 102 -23.40 11.24 -29.17
C THR A 102 -24.30 12.20 -28.41
N PRO A 103 -24.23 12.23 -27.07
CA PRO A 103 -24.87 13.25 -26.24
C PRO A 103 -24.03 14.53 -26.13
N ASP A 104 -24.69 15.67 -25.90
CA ASP A 104 -24.03 16.97 -25.64
C ASP A 104 -23.18 16.96 -24.34
N ARG A 105 -23.55 16.10 -23.38
CA ARG A 105 -22.80 15.82 -22.15
C ARG A 105 -22.19 14.43 -22.23
N GLU A 106 -20.87 14.33 -22.10
CA GLU A 106 -20.10 13.07 -22.21
C GLU A 106 -20.22 12.15 -20.98
N ASP A 107 -21.45 11.91 -20.51
CA ASP A 107 -21.77 11.09 -19.33
C ASP A 107 -23.11 10.33 -19.49
N SER A 108 -23.50 9.58 -18.45
CA SER A 108 -24.71 8.75 -18.49
C SER A 108 -26.00 9.55 -18.41
N GLU A 109 -26.01 10.74 -17.80
CA GLU A 109 -27.19 11.61 -17.77
C GLU A 109 -27.39 12.24 -19.15
N GLY A 110 -26.30 12.70 -19.79
CA GLY A 110 -26.31 13.15 -21.18
C GLY A 110 -26.84 12.09 -22.12
N LEU A 111 -26.33 10.85 -22.02
CA LEU A 111 -26.83 9.74 -22.83
C LEU A 111 -28.33 9.48 -22.55
N LEU A 112 -28.76 9.40 -21.29
CA LEU A 112 -30.15 9.21 -20.90
C LEU A 112 -31.07 10.42 -21.23
N ALA A 113 -30.51 11.56 -21.63
CA ALA A 113 -31.24 12.73 -22.11
C ALA A 113 -31.44 12.73 -23.64
N LEU A 114 -30.76 11.87 -24.40
CA LEU A 114 -30.97 11.75 -25.86
C LEU A 114 -32.41 11.32 -26.18
N PRO A 115 -33.09 11.92 -27.19
CA PRO A 115 -34.46 11.57 -27.56
C PRO A 115 -34.66 10.06 -27.78
N ALA A 116 -33.72 9.41 -28.48
CA ALA A 116 -33.72 7.97 -28.75
C ALA A 116 -33.73 7.08 -27.49
N LEU A 117 -33.34 7.59 -26.31
CA LEU A 117 -33.40 6.84 -25.05
C LEU A 117 -34.50 7.34 -24.08
N ARG A 118 -35.30 8.34 -24.46
CA ARG A 118 -36.47 8.80 -23.68
C ARG A 118 -37.65 7.87 -23.86
N GLU A 119 -38.01 7.58 -25.12
CA GLU A 119 -39.18 6.78 -25.51
C GLU A 119 -38.78 5.33 -25.86
N ILE A 120 -37.93 4.73 -25.02
CA ILE A 120 -37.27 3.43 -25.27
C ILE A 120 -38.11 2.20 -24.86
N SER A 121 -39.39 2.40 -24.53
CA SER A 121 -40.29 1.31 -24.12
C SER A 121 -40.47 0.29 -25.25
N GLY A 122 -40.38 -1.00 -24.94
CA GLY A 122 -40.51 -2.10 -25.91
C GLY A 122 -39.33 -2.28 -26.88
N HIS A 123 -38.30 -1.44 -26.80
CA HIS A 123 -37.08 -1.57 -27.60
C HIS A 123 -36.04 -2.41 -26.85
N ARG A 124 -35.14 -3.08 -27.60
CA ARG A 124 -34.01 -3.81 -27.01
C ARG A 124 -32.73 -2.99 -27.12
N VAL A 125 -31.92 -3.04 -26.07
CA VAL A 125 -30.71 -2.23 -25.94
C VAL A 125 -29.53 -3.12 -25.61
N LEU A 126 -28.59 -3.24 -26.55
CA LEU A 126 -27.33 -3.95 -26.40
C LEU A 126 -26.31 -3.03 -25.72
N LEU A 127 -26.12 -3.19 -24.40
CA LEU A 127 -25.20 -2.40 -23.60
C LEU A 127 -23.80 -3.04 -23.59
N VAL A 128 -22.92 -2.55 -24.46
CA VAL A 128 -21.53 -3.01 -24.61
C VAL A 128 -20.66 -2.35 -23.54
N LYS A 129 -20.10 -3.17 -22.64
CA LYS A 129 -19.43 -2.73 -21.41
C LYS A 129 -18.26 -3.62 -21.01
N GLY A 130 -17.45 -3.10 -20.08
CA GLY A 130 -16.55 -3.92 -19.27
C GLY A 130 -17.18 -4.31 -17.93
N GLU A 131 -16.51 -5.23 -17.23
CA GLU A 131 -16.92 -5.69 -15.90
C GLU A 131 -16.89 -4.55 -14.85
N GLY A 132 -17.87 -4.58 -13.93
CA GLY A 132 -18.08 -3.50 -12.95
C GLY A 132 -18.55 -2.17 -13.55
N GLY A 133 -19.07 -2.18 -14.79
CA GLY A 133 -19.61 -0.98 -15.45
C GLY A 133 -20.89 -0.41 -14.81
N ARG A 134 -21.24 0.82 -15.17
CA ARG A 134 -22.29 1.68 -14.56
C ARG A 134 -23.69 1.00 -14.48
N ALA A 135 -24.03 0.40 -13.35
CA ALA A 135 -25.33 -0.25 -13.11
C ALA A 135 -26.54 0.70 -13.32
N VAL A 136 -26.43 1.96 -12.89
CA VAL A 136 -27.48 2.98 -12.98
C VAL A 136 -27.98 3.19 -14.42
N LEU A 137 -27.12 3.07 -15.43
CA LEU A 137 -27.51 3.23 -16.83
C LEU A 137 -28.42 2.08 -17.28
N ALA A 138 -28.03 0.84 -17.02
CA ALA A 138 -28.83 -0.34 -17.35
C ALA A 138 -30.18 -0.33 -16.62
N GLU A 139 -30.17 0.04 -15.34
CA GLU A 139 -31.38 0.05 -14.52
C GLU A 139 -32.36 1.16 -14.91
N THR A 140 -31.87 2.34 -15.28
CA THR A 140 -32.73 3.43 -15.77
C THR A 140 -33.38 3.06 -17.11
N LEU A 141 -32.66 2.36 -18.00
CA LEU A 141 -33.20 1.89 -19.27
C LEU A 141 -34.28 0.80 -19.07
N ARG A 142 -34.06 -0.16 -18.16
CA ARG A 142 -35.09 -1.14 -17.75
C ARG A 142 -36.32 -0.47 -17.16
N THR A 143 -36.12 0.54 -16.29
CA THR A 143 -37.20 1.34 -15.69
C THR A 143 -38.02 2.10 -16.74
N ARG A 144 -37.44 2.45 -17.89
CA ARG A 144 -38.13 3.06 -19.05
C ARG A 144 -38.78 2.04 -20.00
N GLY A 145 -38.79 0.74 -19.64
CA GLY A 145 -39.43 -0.33 -20.41
C GLY A 145 -38.56 -0.95 -21.51
N ALA A 146 -37.24 -0.74 -21.50
CA ALA A 146 -36.33 -1.34 -22.47
C ALA A 146 -35.85 -2.74 -22.03
N GLU A 147 -35.68 -3.66 -22.99
CA GLU A 147 -34.99 -4.93 -22.77
C GLU A 147 -33.46 -4.71 -22.84
N VAL A 148 -32.79 -4.62 -21.69
CA VAL A 148 -31.34 -4.30 -21.62
C VAL A 148 -30.49 -5.57 -21.56
N ILE A 149 -29.86 -5.88 -22.69
CA ILE A 149 -28.93 -6.99 -22.89
C ILE A 149 -27.51 -6.48 -22.61
N GLU A 150 -26.89 -6.93 -21.52
CA GLU A 150 -25.56 -6.48 -21.12
C GLU A 150 -24.45 -7.37 -21.70
N PHE A 151 -23.70 -6.84 -22.68
CA PHE A 151 -22.58 -7.54 -23.30
C PHE A 151 -21.26 -7.11 -22.65
N VAL A 152 -20.77 -7.95 -21.75
CA VAL A 152 -19.53 -7.71 -20.98
C VAL A 152 -18.33 -8.26 -21.76
N CYS A 153 -17.64 -7.40 -22.50
CA CYS A 153 -16.59 -7.80 -23.45
C CYS A 153 -15.15 -7.77 -22.89
N TYR A 154 -14.92 -7.16 -21.71
CA TYR A 154 -13.61 -7.16 -21.07
C TYR A 154 -13.69 -7.04 -19.54
N GLN A 155 -12.67 -7.55 -18.86
CA GLN A 155 -12.41 -7.29 -17.44
C GLN A 155 -11.16 -6.40 -17.27
N ARG A 156 -11.02 -5.77 -16.09
CA ARG A 156 -9.84 -4.96 -15.75
C ARG A 156 -8.98 -5.75 -14.78
N VAL A 157 -7.77 -6.11 -15.18
CA VAL A 157 -6.81 -6.81 -14.32
C VAL A 157 -5.55 -5.98 -14.13
N ASN A 158 -4.91 -6.11 -12.98
CA ASN A 158 -3.59 -5.55 -12.73
C ASN A 158 -2.58 -6.19 -13.69
N GLU A 159 -1.62 -5.41 -14.17
CA GLU A 159 -0.56 -5.97 -15.02
C GLU A 159 0.45 -6.77 -14.18
N SER A 160 0.93 -7.88 -14.73
CA SER A 160 1.83 -8.82 -14.06
C SER A 160 3.29 -8.38 -14.17
N LEU A 161 3.65 -7.30 -13.46
CA LEU A 161 4.99 -6.70 -13.47
C LEU A 161 5.89 -7.30 -12.39
N ASP A 162 7.16 -7.56 -12.72
CA ASP A 162 8.21 -7.74 -11.72
C ASP A 162 8.58 -6.37 -11.12
N ALA A 163 8.52 -6.27 -9.79
CA ALA A 163 8.77 -5.02 -9.09
C ALA A 163 10.24 -4.58 -9.19
N THR A 164 11.18 -5.53 -9.21
CA THR A 164 12.63 -5.28 -9.28
C THR A 164 13.02 -4.71 -10.64
N ASP A 165 12.52 -5.30 -11.72
CA ASP A 165 12.78 -4.82 -13.08
C ASP A 165 12.12 -3.45 -13.32
N PHE A 166 10.87 -3.27 -12.87
CA PHE A 166 10.17 -1.99 -12.96
C PHE A 166 10.89 -0.86 -12.21
N ALA A 167 11.17 -1.07 -10.92
CA ALA A 167 11.88 -0.10 -10.09
C ALA A 167 13.30 0.16 -10.61
N GLY A 168 13.99 -0.88 -11.08
CA GLY A 168 15.31 -0.81 -11.68
C GLY A 168 15.36 -0.07 -13.02
N GLU A 169 14.31 -0.14 -13.85
CA GLU A 169 14.20 0.66 -15.07
C GLU A 169 13.91 2.14 -14.76
N LEU A 170 12.99 2.44 -13.85
CA LEU A 170 12.71 3.83 -13.44
C LEU A 170 13.95 4.49 -12.78
N ALA A 171 14.70 3.75 -11.96
CA ALA A 171 15.91 4.27 -11.31
C ALA A 171 17.01 4.71 -12.30
N LYS A 172 17.06 4.14 -13.51
CA LYS A 172 18.02 4.51 -14.57
C LYS A 172 17.64 5.78 -15.33
N ARG A 173 16.41 6.28 -15.18
CA ARG A 173 15.76 7.26 -16.08
C ARG A 173 15.52 8.64 -15.45
N ARG A 174 16.10 8.92 -14.27
CA ARG A 174 15.93 10.20 -13.57
C ARG A 174 16.46 11.40 -14.40
N PRO A 175 15.83 12.58 -14.34
CA PRO A 175 14.64 12.92 -13.52
C PRO A 175 13.33 12.43 -14.17
N LEU A 176 12.37 12.01 -13.33
CA LEU A 176 11.12 11.41 -13.76
C LEU A 176 9.92 12.36 -13.64
N VAL A 177 8.92 12.10 -14.47
CA VAL A 177 7.54 12.56 -14.25
C VAL A 177 6.58 11.38 -14.41
N ILE A 178 5.97 10.96 -13.31
CA ILE A 178 5.11 9.78 -13.28
C ILE A 178 3.65 10.22 -13.41
N GLN A 179 2.96 9.75 -14.44
CA GLN A 179 1.51 9.89 -14.53
C GLN A 179 0.84 8.91 -13.57
N ALA A 180 -0.17 9.33 -12.82
CA ALA A 180 -0.99 8.44 -12.00
C ALA A 180 -2.48 8.77 -12.19
N SER A 181 -3.10 8.21 -13.24
CA SER A 181 -4.46 8.57 -13.68
C SER A 181 -5.60 8.15 -12.72
N SER A 182 -5.29 7.45 -11.63
CA SER A 182 -6.25 7.11 -10.58
C SER A 182 -5.54 6.80 -9.26
N GLU A 183 -6.28 6.78 -8.16
CA GLU A 183 -5.77 6.35 -6.85
C GLU A 183 -5.27 4.89 -6.85
N GLN A 184 -5.96 3.98 -7.55
CA GLN A 184 -5.53 2.59 -7.71
C GLN A 184 -4.19 2.51 -8.43
N THR A 185 -4.02 3.32 -9.48
CA THR A 185 -2.76 3.43 -10.25
C THR A 185 -1.63 3.96 -9.36
N LEU A 186 -1.89 5.03 -8.61
CA LEU A 186 -0.94 5.65 -7.68
C LEU A 186 -0.48 4.69 -6.59
N ARG A 187 -1.42 3.99 -5.94
CA ARG A 187 -1.10 2.96 -4.94
C ARG A 187 -0.26 1.85 -5.55
N ARG A 188 -0.65 1.30 -6.72
CA ARG A 188 0.10 0.20 -7.35
C ARG A 188 1.51 0.58 -7.79
N VAL A 189 1.73 1.81 -8.29
CA VAL A 189 3.09 2.31 -8.56
C VAL A 189 3.89 2.39 -7.27
N THR A 190 3.33 2.95 -6.20
CA THR A 190 4.03 3.11 -4.91
C THR A 190 4.39 1.75 -4.29
N GLU A 191 3.49 0.77 -4.35
CA GLU A 191 3.73 -0.62 -3.98
C GLU A 191 4.92 -1.21 -4.74
N LEU A 192 4.90 -1.15 -6.09
CA LEU A 192 5.96 -1.70 -6.93
C LEU A 192 7.32 -1.01 -6.71
N LEU A 193 7.35 0.29 -6.42
CA LEU A 193 8.58 1.01 -6.09
C LEU A 193 9.17 0.56 -4.74
N ALA A 194 8.32 0.24 -3.76
CA ALA A 194 8.75 -0.28 -2.47
C ALA A 194 9.16 -1.76 -2.55
N GLU A 195 8.36 -2.60 -3.21
CA GLU A 195 8.63 -4.02 -3.50
C GLU A 195 9.95 -4.19 -4.27
N GLY A 196 10.20 -3.35 -5.27
CA GLY A 196 11.42 -3.34 -6.08
C GLY A 196 12.64 -2.67 -5.45
N GLY A 197 12.57 -2.27 -4.17
CA GLY A 197 13.71 -1.73 -3.42
C GLY A 197 14.15 -0.31 -3.80
N GLN A 198 13.31 0.47 -4.49
CA GLN A 198 13.56 1.89 -4.81
C GLN A 198 12.47 2.84 -4.22
N PRO A 199 12.15 2.76 -2.92
CA PRO A 199 11.13 3.65 -2.31
C PRO A 199 11.54 5.13 -2.37
N ASN A 200 12.82 5.44 -2.58
CA ASN A 200 13.35 6.78 -2.85
C ASN A 200 12.93 7.37 -4.21
N LEU A 201 12.16 6.66 -5.03
CA LEU A 201 11.56 7.22 -6.26
C LEU A 201 10.26 8.01 -5.99
N VAL A 202 9.67 7.95 -4.79
CA VAL A 202 8.56 8.85 -4.40
C VAL A 202 8.99 10.32 -4.23
N ALA A 203 10.29 10.59 -4.28
CA ALA A 203 10.85 11.95 -4.32
C ALA A 203 10.84 12.57 -5.75
N GLU A 204 10.47 11.80 -6.78
CA GLU A 204 10.29 12.31 -8.14
C GLU A 204 8.88 12.90 -8.35
N ASN A 205 8.65 13.58 -9.46
CA ASN A 205 7.36 14.21 -9.76
C ASN A 205 6.26 13.17 -10.05
N VAL A 206 5.07 13.36 -9.47
CA VAL A 206 3.85 12.59 -9.81
C VAL A 206 2.69 13.51 -10.17
N VAL A 207 2.05 13.26 -11.31
CA VAL A 207 0.91 14.04 -11.80
C VAL A 207 -0.38 13.25 -11.62
N VAL A 208 -1.32 13.83 -10.88
CA VAL A 208 -2.57 13.20 -10.42
C VAL A 208 -3.81 13.98 -10.89
N PRO A 209 -4.97 13.33 -11.11
CA PRO A 209 -6.10 13.94 -11.84
C PRO A 209 -7.07 14.76 -10.97
N SER A 210 -6.81 14.89 -9.67
CA SER A 210 -7.67 15.61 -8.72
C SER A 210 -6.99 15.74 -7.36
N GLU A 211 -7.34 16.78 -6.60
CA GLU A 211 -6.79 17.05 -5.27
C GLU A 211 -6.99 15.89 -4.27
N ARG A 212 -8.09 15.14 -4.39
CA ARG A 212 -8.36 13.93 -3.60
C ARG A 212 -7.28 12.85 -3.79
N VAL A 213 -6.70 12.77 -4.99
CA VAL A 213 -5.61 11.82 -5.31
C VAL A 213 -4.25 12.43 -4.96
N ALA A 214 -4.12 13.76 -4.96
CA ALA A 214 -2.93 14.46 -4.46
C ALA A 214 -2.73 14.27 -2.95
N GLN A 215 -3.81 14.36 -2.17
CA GLN A 215 -3.80 14.06 -0.74
C GLN A 215 -3.33 12.62 -0.47
N VAL A 216 -3.87 11.64 -1.21
CA VAL A 216 -3.40 10.24 -1.12
C VAL A 216 -1.95 10.07 -1.56
N ALA A 217 -1.44 10.87 -2.51
CA ALA A 217 -0.03 10.84 -2.88
C ALA A 217 0.87 11.33 -1.74
N ALA A 218 0.48 12.42 -1.06
CA ALA A 218 1.18 12.90 0.14
C ALA A 218 1.13 11.88 1.30
N GLU A 219 -0.01 11.23 1.54
CA GLU A 219 -0.15 10.12 2.51
C GLU A 219 0.76 8.92 2.18
N LEU A 220 0.98 8.66 0.89
CA LEU A 220 1.90 7.63 0.38
C LEU A 220 3.37 8.07 0.35
N GLY A 221 3.68 9.29 0.81
CA GLY A 221 5.03 9.83 0.93
C GLY A 221 5.60 10.51 -0.32
N TRP A 222 4.77 10.78 -1.35
CA TRP A 222 5.21 11.50 -2.54
C TRP A 222 5.53 12.96 -2.23
N GLN A 223 6.72 13.42 -2.64
CA GLN A 223 7.26 14.73 -2.26
C GLN A 223 6.93 15.84 -3.27
N HIS A 224 6.73 15.47 -4.54
CA HIS A 224 6.48 16.40 -5.65
C HIS A 224 5.20 15.98 -6.38
N VAL A 225 4.06 16.41 -5.83
CA VAL A 225 2.72 16.04 -6.31
C VAL A 225 2.10 17.22 -7.06
N ILE A 226 1.62 16.97 -8.28
CA ILE A 226 1.07 18.01 -9.16
C ILE A 226 -0.37 17.64 -9.59
N THR A 227 -1.34 18.50 -9.29
CA THR A 227 -2.77 18.27 -9.57
C THR A 227 -3.14 18.75 -10.98
N ALA A 228 -3.28 17.82 -11.93
CA ALA A 228 -3.94 18.07 -13.21
C ALA A 228 -5.47 18.21 -13.01
N PRO A 229 -6.16 19.09 -13.76
CA PRO A 229 -7.60 19.34 -13.59
C PRO A 229 -8.53 18.19 -14.01
N ASN A 230 -8.00 17.14 -14.65
CA ASN A 230 -8.65 15.84 -14.86
C ASN A 230 -7.61 14.82 -15.38
N ALA A 231 -8.03 13.56 -15.58
CA ALA A 231 -7.19 12.47 -16.09
C ALA A 231 -6.95 12.48 -17.62
N GLY A 232 -7.46 13.49 -18.33
CA GLY A 232 -7.40 13.60 -19.79
C GLY A 232 -6.05 14.11 -20.31
N ASP A 233 -5.73 13.70 -21.53
CA ASP A 233 -4.40 13.89 -22.14
C ASP A 233 -3.99 15.38 -22.20
N GLU A 234 -4.90 16.29 -22.53
CA GLU A 234 -4.62 17.73 -22.52
C GLU A 234 -4.32 18.29 -21.13
N ALA A 235 -4.98 17.78 -20.09
CA ALA A 235 -4.78 18.25 -18.72
C ALA A 235 -3.37 17.89 -18.24
N PHE A 236 -2.92 16.68 -18.58
CA PHE A 236 -1.56 16.22 -18.33
C PHE A 236 -0.51 16.95 -19.17
N LEU A 237 -0.77 17.17 -20.47
CA LEU A 237 0.14 17.92 -21.35
C LEU A 237 0.34 19.37 -20.90
N ARG A 238 -0.74 20.07 -20.50
CA ARG A 238 -0.66 21.44 -19.97
C ARG A 238 0.20 21.53 -18.71
N VAL A 239 0.07 20.57 -17.78
CA VAL A 239 0.92 20.49 -16.57
C VAL A 239 2.39 20.38 -16.94
N LEU A 240 2.75 19.46 -17.84
CA LEU A 240 4.13 19.29 -18.30
C LEU A 240 4.70 20.57 -18.93
N GLU A 241 3.94 21.22 -19.82
CA GLU A 241 4.35 22.45 -20.51
C GLU A 241 4.60 23.64 -19.56
N HIS A 242 3.81 23.77 -18.49
CA HIS A 242 3.79 24.98 -17.66
C HIS A 242 4.61 24.84 -16.38
N GLU A 243 4.62 23.68 -15.76
CA GLU A 243 5.25 23.45 -14.44
C GLU A 243 6.58 22.69 -14.54
N ILE A 244 6.79 21.87 -15.58
CA ILE A 244 7.98 21.05 -15.76
C ILE A 244 8.66 21.37 -17.11
N ARG A 245 9.17 22.60 -17.25
CA ARG A 245 9.76 23.07 -18.51
C ARG A 245 10.89 22.15 -19.01
N PRO A 246 10.97 21.87 -20.33
CA PRO A 246 12.17 21.32 -20.95
C PRO A 246 13.41 22.17 -20.64
N SER A 247 14.56 21.53 -20.41
CA SER A 247 15.76 22.18 -19.88
C SER A 247 16.61 22.86 -20.98
N ASP A 248 16.12 23.95 -21.56
CA ASP A 248 16.88 24.81 -22.49
C ASP A 248 16.53 26.30 -22.28
N GLU A 249 17.40 27.06 -21.59
CA GLU A 249 17.66 28.51 -21.82
C GLU A 249 18.63 29.16 -20.80
N GLN A 250 18.82 28.59 -19.59
CA GLN A 250 19.50 29.32 -18.49
C GLN A 250 21.02 29.14 -18.35
N ASP A 251 21.65 28.12 -18.94
CA ASP A 251 23.07 27.80 -18.71
C ASP A 251 24.08 28.63 -19.54
N LEU A 252 23.61 29.57 -20.37
CA LEU A 252 24.48 30.43 -21.21
C LEU A 252 24.97 31.72 -20.52
N ALA A 253 24.72 31.89 -19.22
CA ALA A 253 25.23 33.03 -18.45
C ALA A 253 25.91 32.58 -17.15
N MET A 254 27.20 32.94 -17.03
CA MET A 254 28.06 32.83 -15.84
C MET A 254 28.59 31.43 -15.45
N SER A 255 29.74 31.05 -16.03
CA SER A 255 30.97 30.87 -15.22
C SER A 255 32.23 30.63 -16.09
N GLU A 256 32.74 31.66 -16.78
CA GLU A 256 34.15 31.67 -17.17
C GLU A 256 35.04 31.87 -15.92
N LYS A 257 35.82 30.85 -15.52
CA LYS A 257 37.20 31.03 -15.05
C LYS A 257 37.99 29.74 -14.86
N GLU A 258 38.97 29.57 -15.73
CA GLU A 258 40.17 28.74 -15.56
C GLU A 258 41.16 29.42 -14.56
N PRO A 259 42.21 28.74 -14.05
CA PRO A 259 43.38 28.40 -14.89
C PRO A 259 44.12 27.06 -14.61
N GLU A 260 44.53 26.43 -15.72
CA GLU A 260 45.81 25.77 -16.05
C GLU A 260 46.67 24.96 -15.03
N GLY A 261 47.09 23.77 -15.48
CA GLY A 261 48.49 23.28 -15.38
C GLY A 261 48.76 22.08 -14.45
N VAL A 262 49.67 21.13 -14.75
CA VAL A 262 50.50 20.81 -15.95
C VAL A 262 50.67 19.27 -16.03
N ALA A 263 51.00 18.71 -17.20
CA ALA A 263 51.12 17.26 -17.48
C ALA A 263 52.37 16.56 -16.88
N ASP A 264 52.38 15.21 -16.86
CA ASP A 264 53.25 14.36 -17.72
C ASP A 264 52.99 12.82 -17.57
N SER A 265 53.57 12.01 -18.49
CA SER A 265 53.97 10.58 -18.39
C SER A 265 52.97 9.43 -18.60
N ALA A 266 52.86 9.02 -19.87
CA ALA A 266 53.05 7.67 -20.45
C ALA A 266 52.61 6.35 -19.73
N GLU A 267 51.74 5.60 -20.43
CA GLU A 267 51.83 4.17 -20.83
C GLU A 267 52.70 3.16 -20.02
N SER A 268 52.13 2.02 -19.61
CA SER A 268 52.29 0.72 -20.32
C SER A 268 51.65 -0.47 -19.57
N GLU A 269 51.67 -1.66 -20.19
CA GLU A 269 50.69 -2.74 -20.02
C GLU A 269 51.05 -3.89 -19.03
N ALA A 270 50.01 -4.69 -18.81
CA ALA A 270 49.85 -5.78 -17.86
C ALA A 270 50.63 -7.11 -18.12
N ASN A 271 50.42 -8.03 -17.16
CA ASN A 271 50.29 -9.49 -17.31
C ASN A 271 51.53 -10.38 -16.99
N THR A 272 51.30 -11.51 -16.32
CA THR A 272 52.28 -12.59 -16.02
C THR A 272 51.56 -13.88 -15.57
N PRO A 273 51.83 -15.04 -16.20
CA PRO A 273 51.37 -16.37 -15.74
C PRO A 273 52.49 -17.25 -15.14
N ALA A 274 52.12 -18.47 -14.69
CA ALA A 274 52.93 -19.53 -14.06
C ALA A 274 53.67 -20.44 -15.11
N PRO A 275 54.22 -21.68 -14.84
CA PRO A 275 54.22 -22.52 -13.62
C PRO A 275 55.45 -23.46 -13.29
N ALA A 276 55.47 -23.96 -12.03
CA ALA A 276 55.74 -25.32 -11.50
C ALA A 276 56.94 -26.27 -11.89
N THR A 277 57.25 -27.21 -10.96
CA THR A 277 58.00 -28.52 -11.07
C THR A 277 59.54 -28.50 -11.18
N THR A 278 60.35 -29.53 -10.81
CA THR A 278 60.38 -30.61 -9.75
C THR A 278 61.77 -31.29 -9.73
N ASN A 279 62.31 -31.68 -8.54
CA ASN A 279 63.30 -32.77 -8.28
C ASN A 279 64.71 -32.71 -9.01
N ASP A 280 65.76 -33.51 -8.72
CA ASP A 280 65.99 -34.71 -7.86
C ASP A 280 67.47 -34.83 -7.33
N ALA A 281 67.84 -36.00 -6.74
CA ALA A 281 69.10 -36.51 -6.10
C ALA A 281 70.46 -36.34 -6.88
N PRO A 282 71.72 -36.72 -6.41
CA PRO A 282 72.08 -37.99 -5.67
C PRO A 282 73.41 -38.17 -4.80
N SER A 283 73.41 -39.15 -3.86
CA SER A 283 74.50 -40.18 -3.58
C SER A 283 75.86 -39.83 -2.82
N PRO A 284 76.82 -40.76 -2.46
CA PRO A 284 76.99 -41.30 -1.07
C PRO A 284 78.42 -41.29 -0.31
N PRO A 285 79.14 -42.40 0.08
CA PRO A 285 79.69 -42.75 1.45
C PRO A 285 81.27 -42.79 1.59
N PRO A 286 82.04 -43.36 2.62
CA PRO A 286 81.79 -44.34 3.73
C PRO A 286 82.49 -44.17 5.15
N GLU A 287 83.50 -44.98 5.58
CA GLU A 287 83.77 -45.44 7.00
C GLU A 287 85.28 -45.46 7.55
N PRO A 288 85.61 -45.80 8.85
CA PRO A 288 86.90 -45.52 9.62
C PRO A 288 87.81 -46.73 10.11
N PRO A 289 89.06 -46.53 10.66
CA PRO A 289 89.42 -46.83 12.11
C PRO A 289 90.69 -46.09 12.73
N ALA A 290 91.31 -46.53 13.88
CA ALA A 290 92.41 -45.78 14.64
C ALA A 290 93.63 -46.54 15.37
N PRO A 291 94.01 -46.46 16.70
CA PRO A 291 95.40 -46.03 17.14
C PRO A 291 96.17 -46.71 18.36
N ALA A 292 97.40 -46.22 18.72
CA ALA A 292 98.09 -46.09 20.07
C ALA A 292 99.40 -46.92 20.53
N LYS A 293 100.20 -46.38 21.52
CA LYS A 293 101.32 -46.95 22.44
C LYS A 293 102.83 -46.77 22.00
N THR A 294 103.98 -46.87 22.75
CA THR A 294 104.51 -47.42 24.07
C THR A 294 105.42 -46.41 24.92
N ALA A 295 106.61 -46.56 25.61
CA ALA A 295 107.85 -47.45 25.75
C ALA A 295 108.64 -47.34 27.15
N LYS A 296 109.95 -47.76 27.34
CA LYS A 296 110.73 -47.94 28.66
C LYS A 296 112.29 -48.28 28.59
N ARG A 297 112.98 -48.87 29.66
CA ARG A 297 114.30 -49.68 29.82
C ARG A 297 115.17 -49.33 31.12
N ASP A 298 116.33 -49.84 31.66
CA ASP A 298 117.24 -51.09 31.83
C ASP A 298 118.44 -50.79 32.85
N GLY A 299 119.46 -51.57 33.37
CA GLY A 299 119.76 -53.02 33.69
C GLY A 299 121.27 -53.56 33.72
N PHE A 300 122.00 -53.91 34.85
CA PHE A 300 123.34 -54.66 34.86
C PHE A 300 123.92 -55.30 36.21
N ALA A 301 124.56 -56.52 36.20
CA ALA A 301 125.73 -57.04 37.05
C ALA A 301 125.89 -58.61 37.20
N ARG A 302 127.10 -59.23 37.06
CA ARG A 302 127.46 -60.66 37.41
C ARG A 302 129.00 -60.97 37.52
N PHE A 303 129.54 -61.62 38.59
CA PHE A 303 130.94 -62.19 38.58
C PHE A 303 131.32 -63.31 39.60
N MET A 304 130.81 -63.34 40.84
CA MET A 304 131.50 -63.96 42.00
C MET A 304 131.39 -65.49 42.26
N LEU A 305 130.88 -66.32 41.34
CA LEU A 305 130.36 -67.66 41.68
C LEU A 305 131.41 -68.76 41.96
N PHE A 306 132.65 -68.65 41.46
CA PHE A 306 133.53 -69.80 41.24
C PHE A 306 134.20 -70.42 42.50
N ILE A 307 134.39 -69.65 43.58
CA ILE A 307 135.29 -70.03 44.69
C ILE A 307 134.69 -71.11 45.62
N VAL A 308 133.37 -71.22 45.69
CA VAL A 308 132.67 -72.02 46.73
C VAL A 308 132.85 -73.54 46.57
N LEU A 309 133.10 -74.03 45.35
CA LEU A 309 132.93 -75.44 44.99
C LEU A 309 134.01 -76.40 45.54
N VAL A 310 135.20 -75.90 45.89
CA VAL A 310 136.36 -76.75 46.26
C VAL A 310 136.31 -77.23 47.72
N LEU A 311 135.67 -76.47 48.62
CA LEU A 311 135.72 -76.71 50.07
C LEU A 311 134.89 -77.91 50.54
N LEU A 312 133.81 -78.28 49.83
CA LEU A 312 132.83 -79.26 50.31
C LEU A 312 133.30 -80.73 50.21
N ALA A 313 134.24 -81.04 49.31
CA ALA A 313 134.68 -82.42 49.07
C ALA A 313 135.41 -83.06 50.26
N GLY A 314 136.06 -82.27 51.12
CA GLY A 314 136.88 -82.77 52.22
C GLY A 314 136.11 -83.36 53.41
N LEU A 315 134.85 -82.95 53.63
CA LEU A 315 134.08 -83.32 54.82
C LEU A 315 133.48 -84.74 54.77
N ALA A 316 133.32 -85.32 53.58
CA ALA A 316 132.66 -86.62 53.40
C ALA A 316 133.42 -87.81 54.04
N ALA A 317 134.74 -87.70 54.21
CA ALA A 317 135.57 -88.78 54.74
C ALA A 317 135.47 -88.95 56.27
N ALA A 318 135.04 -87.92 57.01
CA ALA A 318 135.20 -87.87 58.47
C ALA A 318 134.16 -88.69 59.25
N GLY A 319 132.99 -88.99 58.67
CA GLY A 319 131.88 -89.64 59.40
C GLY A 319 132.09 -91.13 59.72
N TYR A 320 133.07 -91.79 59.09
CA TYR A 320 133.12 -93.26 58.98
C TYR A 320 133.19 -94.04 60.32
N TRP A 321 133.95 -93.53 61.30
CA TRP A 321 134.73 -94.43 62.19
C TRP A 321 134.40 -94.36 63.69
N PHE A 322 133.82 -93.28 64.20
CA PHE A 322 133.64 -93.07 65.65
C PHE A 322 132.32 -93.66 66.16
N GLY A 323 132.33 -94.98 66.44
CA GLY A 323 131.15 -95.79 66.77
C GLY A 323 130.25 -95.23 67.89
N LYS A 324 128.94 -95.44 67.92
CA LYS A 324 128.10 -96.63 67.58
C LYS A 324 128.01 -97.74 68.65
N PRO A 325 128.54 -97.56 69.88
CA PRO A 325 127.98 -98.25 71.04
C PRO A 325 127.79 -97.31 72.25
N LEU A 326 126.78 -96.44 72.20
CA LEU A 326 126.28 -95.71 73.38
C LEU A 326 124.74 -95.60 73.32
N LEU A 327 124.10 -96.77 73.25
CA LEU A 327 122.66 -96.96 73.10
C LEU A 327 121.96 -97.25 74.44
N ALA A 328 120.63 -97.10 74.44
CA ALA A 328 119.68 -97.57 75.46
C ALA A 328 119.79 -96.93 76.86
N GLY A 329 119.21 -95.74 77.06
CA GLY A 329 119.12 -95.16 78.41
C GLY A 329 118.38 -93.83 78.66
N ALA A 330 117.65 -93.21 77.71
CA ALA A 330 117.02 -91.90 77.95
C ALA A 330 115.76 -91.55 77.12
N THR A 331 115.03 -92.54 76.59
CA THR A 331 113.82 -92.29 75.76
C THR A 331 112.55 -92.15 76.60
N ASN A 332 112.03 -90.93 76.76
CA ASN A 332 110.58 -90.61 76.73
C ASN A 332 110.23 -89.13 77.02
N GLN A 333 111.06 -88.38 77.76
CA GLN A 333 110.60 -87.10 78.36
C GLN A 333 110.50 -85.89 77.38
N GLN A 334 111.10 -85.97 76.19
CA GLN A 334 111.20 -84.81 75.27
C GLN A 334 110.18 -84.76 74.12
N LEU A 335 109.47 -85.86 73.80
CA LEU A 335 108.58 -85.87 72.63
C LEU A 335 107.24 -85.15 72.85
N ALA A 336 106.76 -85.06 74.09
CA ALA A 336 105.44 -84.50 74.41
C ALA A 336 105.36 -82.96 74.24
N SER A 337 106.45 -82.24 74.50
CA SER A 337 106.49 -80.77 74.39
C SER A 337 106.54 -80.27 72.94
N ALA A 338 107.10 -81.06 72.02
CA ALA A 338 107.23 -80.68 70.61
C ALA A 338 105.86 -80.57 69.91
N GLN A 339 104.91 -81.44 70.22
CA GLN A 339 103.59 -81.48 69.56
C GLN A 339 102.66 -80.33 69.98
N GLN A 340 102.88 -79.71 71.13
CA GLN A 340 102.08 -78.54 71.56
C GLN A 340 102.45 -77.25 70.82
N LEU A 341 103.67 -77.15 70.28
CA LEU A 341 104.14 -75.93 69.60
C LEU A 341 103.63 -75.84 68.16
N THR A 342 103.63 -76.93 67.39
CA THR A 342 103.10 -76.94 66.01
C THR A 342 101.61 -76.62 65.96
N GLY A 343 100.80 -77.22 66.84
CA GLY A 343 99.36 -76.96 66.93
C GLY A 343 98.98 -75.55 67.44
N LEU A 344 99.94 -74.75 67.90
CA LEU A 344 99.74 -73.33 68.20
C LEU A 344 100.11 -72.43 67.02
N VAL A 345 101.13 -72.78 66.22
CA VAL A 345 101.50 -72.03 65.00
C VAL A 345 100.37 -72.08 63.97
N GLU A 346 99.85 -73.28 63.69
CA GLU A 346 98.76 -73.50 62.73
C GLU A 346 97.49 -72.71 63.09
N ARG A 347 97.19 -72.58 64.39
CA ARG A 347 96.06 -71.76 64.90
C ARG A 347 96.28 -70.26 64.76
N VAL A 348 97.53 -69.78 64.78
CA VAL A 348 97.83 -68.36 64.55
C VAL A 348 97.70 -68.02 63.07
N GLU A 349 98.09 -68.93 62.17
CA GLU A 349 97.89 -68.75 60.72
C GLU A 349 96.40 -68.76 60.33
N THR A 350 95.59 -69.66 60.91
CA THR A 350 94.13 -69.63 60.67
C THR A 350 93.48 -68.35 61.22
N LEU A 351 93.85 -67.89 62.42
CA LEU A 351 93.31 -66.65 62.99
C LEU A 351 93.75 -65.40 62.21
N ALA A 352 94.93 -65.40 61.60
CA ALA A 352 95.37 -64.33 60.71
C ALA A 352 94.58 -64.34 59.39
N ALA A 353 94.30 -65.53 58.83
CA ALA A 353 93.44 -65.67 57.65
C ALA A 353 92.01 -65.18 57.94
N ASP A 354 91.40 -65.61 59.04
CA ASP A 354 90.05 -65.17 59.47
C ASP A 354 89.98 -63.64 59.65
N GLN A 355 91.00 -63.02 60.27
CA GLN A 355 91.05 -61.56 60.38
C GLN A 355 91.17 -60.85 59.02
N SER A 356 91.91 -61.42 58.06
CA SER A 356 92.00 -60.86 56.71
C SER A 356 90.68 -60.94 55.94
N ALA A 357 89.96 -62.07 56.06
CA ALA A 357 88.64 -62.25 55.44
C ALA A 357 87.59 -61.29 56.03
N LEU A 358 87.55 -61.15 57.37
CA LEU A 358 86.67 -60.21 58.06
C LEU A 358 86.99 -58.74 57.71
N ALA A 359 88.25 -58.40 57.44
CA ALA A 359 88.63 -57.06 56.97
C ALA A 359 88.17 -56.78 55.53
N GLU A 360 88.24 -57.76 54.63
CA GLU A 360 87.70 -57.64 53.27
C GLU A 360 86.16 -57.55 53.28
N GLU A 361 85.47 -58.33 54.11
CA GLU A 361 84.01 -58.27 54.28
C GLU A 361 83.56 -56.90 54.82
N GLN A 362 84.25 -56.35 55.83
CA GLN A 362 83.99 -55.00 56.34
C GLN A 362 84.26 -53.91 55.30
N ALA A 363 85.31 -54.06 54.48
CA ALA A 363 85.61 -53.13 53.39
C ALA A 363 84.54 -53.16 52.28
N ALA A 364 84.03 -54.35 51.94
CA ALA A 364 82.93 -54.52 51.00
C ALA A 364 81.63 -53.88 51.51
N LEU A 365 81.25 -54.15 52.76
CA LEU A 365 80.06 -53.56 53.40
C LEU A 365 80.15 -52.04 53.52
N ALA A 366 81.33 -51.49 53.85
CA ALA A 366 81.55 -50.04 53.87
C ALA A 366 81.45 -49.42 52.46
N GLY A 367 81.96 -50.12 51.45
CA GLY A 367 81.81 -49.74 50.04
C GLY A 367 80.33 -49.69 49.61
N GLU A 368 79.57 -50.74 49.91
CA GLU A 368 78.15 -50.83 49.59
C GLU A 368 77.31 -49.75 50.33
N GLN A 369 77.57 -49.53 51.62
CA GLN A 369 76.94 -48.44 52.38
C GLN A 369 77.26 -47.05 51.79
N SER A 370 78.49 -46.83 51.30
CA SER A 370 78.85 -45.55 50.65
C SER A 370 78.10 -45.32 49.34
N GLN A 371 77.85 -46.39 48.56
CA GLN A 371 77.05 -46.32 47.33
C GLN A 371 75.56 -46.12 47.64
N GLN A 372 75.03 -46.78 48.67
CA GLN A 372 73.65 -46.56 49.13
C GLN A 372 73.47 -45.11 49.64
N ALA A 373 74.40 -44.57 50.43
CA ALA A 373 74.35 -43.17 50.85
C ALA A 373 74.40 -42.19 49.66
N ALA A 374 75.29 -42.42 48.69
CA ALA A 374 75.39 -41.59 47.48
C ALA A 374 74.10 -41.62 46.64
N THR A 375 73.47 -42.79 46.49
CA THR A 375 72.21 -42.91 45.72
C THR A 375 71.00 -42.31 46.46
N VAL A 376 70.97 -42.34 47.80
CA VAL A 376 69.97 -41.61 48.61
C VAL A 376 70.14 -40.10 48.41
N THR A 377 71.33 -39.55 48.60
CA THR A 377 71.60 -38.11 48.40
C THR A 377 71.24 -37.64 46.97
N ALA A 378 71.58 -38.43 45.95
CA ALA A 378 71.22 -38.14 44.56
C ALA A 378 69.71 -38.19 44.30
N ARG A 379 68.97 -39.05 45.03
CA ARG A 379 67.50 -39.11 44.98
C ARG A 379 66.88 -37.91 45.67
N GLU A 380 67.39 -37.49 46.83
CA GLU A 380 66.92 -36.30 47.56
C GLU A 380 67.13 -35.03 46.73
N GLN A 381 68.31 -34.85 46.12
CA GLN A 381 68.58 -33.73 45.20
C GLN A 381 67.61 -33.72 44.00
N ARG A 382 67.28 -34.90 43.44
CA ARG A 382 66.24 -35.01 42.40
C ARG A 382 64.85 -34.62 42.90
N MET A 383 64.46 -35.02 44.11
CA MET A 383 63.15 -34.65 44.66
C MET A 383 63.07 -33.15 44.97
N ALA A 384 64.16 -32.53 45.46
CA ALA A 384 64.23 -31.09 45.67
C ALA A 384 64.10 -30.31 44.35
N ALA A 385 64.83 -30.70 43.30
CA ALA A 385 64.77 -30.08 41.98
C ALA A 385 63.40 -30.27 41.29
N LEU A 386 62.78 -31.44 41.45
CA LEU A 386 61.41 -31.67 40.99
C LEU A 386 60.40 -30.80 41.76
N GLY A 387 60.57 -30.66 43.08
CA GLY A 387 59.75 -29.79 43.92
C GLY A 387 59.79 -28.33 43.47
N SER A 388 60.98 -27.75 43.28
CA SER A 388 61.13 -26.36 42.80
C SER A 388 60.54 -26.18 41.39
N THR A 389 60.72 -27.15 40.49
CA THR A 389 60.15 -27.11 39.14
C THR A 389 58.61 -27.17 39.15
N ILE A 390 58.02 -27.93 40.07
CA ILE A 390 56.56 -28.00 40.26
C ILE A 390 56.04 -26.68 40.84
N GLU A 391 56.72 -26.11 41.84
CA GLU A 391 56.32 -24.85 42.47
C GLU A 391 56.40 -23.66 41.48
N GLU A 392 57.43 -23.61 40.64
CA GLU A 392 57.59 -22.60 39.58
C GLU A 392 56.49 -22.73 38.51
N ARG A 393 56.21 -23.96 38.05
CA ARG A 393 55.09 -24.23 37.13
C ARG A 393 53.73 -23.86 37.73
N LEU A 394 53.52 -24.12 39.03
CA LEU A 394 52.28 -23.76 39.73
C LEU A 394 52.11 -22.24 39.79
N LYS A 395 53.17 -21.50 40.14
CA LYS A 395 53.17 -20.02 40.14
C LYS A 395 52.92 -19.45 38.73
N ALA A 396 53.55 -20.02 37.71
CA ALA A 396 53.32 -19.62 36.32
C ALA A 396 51.85 -19.83 35.89
N SER A 397 51.29 -21.01 36.17
CA SER A 397 49.89 -21.34 35.87
C SER A 397 48.90 -20.46 36.62
N GLN A 398 49.14 -20.18 37.91
CA GLN A 398 48.33 -19.23 38.69
C GLN A 398 48.40 -17.80 38.14
N ALA A 399 49.58 -17.34 37.71
CA ALA A 399 49.74 -16.01 37.10
C ALA A 399 49.05 -15.91 35.72
N GLU A 400 49.01 -16.99 34.95
CA GLU A 400 48.29 -17.08 33.68
C GLU A 400 46.77 -17.10 33.89
N GLN A 401 46.26 -17.91 34.82
CA GLN A 401 44.85 -17.90 35.22
C GLN A 401 44.41 -16.52 35.75
N ALA A 402 45.24 -15.85 36.55
CA ALA A 402 44.96 -14.50 37.05
C ALA A 402 44.94 -13.43 35.93
N LYS A 403 45.74 -13.59 34.86
CA LYS A 403 45.66 -12.76 33.65
C LYS A 403 44.38 -13.02 32.87
N ALA A 404 44.05 -14.30 32.62
CA ALA A 404 42.85 -14.70 31.90
C ALA A 404 41.56 -14.21 32.59
N ALA A 405 41.46 -14.38 33.91
CA ALA A 405 40.33 -13.89 34.71
C ALA A 405 40.18 -12.36 34.64
N ARG A 406 41.28 -11.60 34.70
CA ARG A 406 41.26 -10.14 34.55
C ARG A 406 40.82 -9.71 33.15
N ALA A 407 41.30 -10.36 32.10
CA ALA A 407 40.89 -10.08 30.73
C ALA A 407 39.39 -10.37 30.53
N GLN A 408 38.90 -11.52 31.00
CA GLN A 408 37.48 -11.87 30.94
C GLN A 408 36.60 -10.86 31.71
N GLN A 409 37.05 -10.42 32.89
CA GLN A 409 36.34 -9.39 33.67
C GLN A 409 36.33 -8.03 32.97
N GLN A 410 37.43 -7.64 32.32
CA GLN A 410 37.49 -6.42 31.51
C GLN A 410 36.53 -6.47 30.31
N THR A 411 36.42 -7.61 29.60
CA THR A 411 35.45 -7.78 28.51
C THR A 411 34.00 -7.70 29.01
N LEU A 412 33.69 -8.29 30.17
CA LEU A 412 32.36 -8.21 30.78
C LEU A 412 32.01 -6.78 31.22
N ASP A 413 32.96 -6.05 31.81
CA ASP A 413 32.76 -4.66 32.21
C ASP A 413 32.66 -3.71 31.00
N GLN A 414 33.38 -3.99 29.90
CA GLN A 414 33.21 -3.26 28.64
C GLN A 414 31.81 -3.50 28.05
N SER A 415 31.39 -4.76 27.90
CA SER A 415 30.07 -5.11 27.36
C SER A 415 28.92 -4.49 28.19
N ARG A 416 29.06 -4.45 29.53
CA ARG A 416 28.12 -3.76 30.43
C ARG A 416 28.05 -2.24 30.23
N ARG A 417 29.16 -1.59 29.90
CA ARG A 417 29.19 -0.15 29.57
C ARG A 417 28.54 0.11 28.23
N GLU A 418 28.90 -0.67 27.20
CA GLU A 418 28.30 -0.60 25.87
C GLU A 418 26.78 -0.78 25.94
N GLN A 419 26.30 -1.71 26.77
CA GLN A 419 24.87 -1.96 26.98
C GLN A 419 24.16 -0.83 27.75
N THR A 420 24.77 -0.23 28.78
CA THR A 420 24.17 0.91 29.49
C THR A 420 24.20 2.20 28.68
N ASP A 421 25.24 2.43 27.88
CA ASP A 421 25.32 3.56 26.95
C ASP A 421 24.44 3.36 25.70
N ALA A 422 24.08 2.11 25.34
CA ALA A 422 23.03 1.85 24.36
C ALA A 422 21.64 2.20 24.92
N LEU A 423 21.32 1.76 26.16
CA LEU A 423 20.04 2.08 26.81
C LEU A 423 19.82 3.59 26.94
N ARG A 424 20.81 4.35 27.43
CA ARG A 424 20.75 5.83 27.46
C ARG A 424 20.42 6.44 26.10
N ARG A 425 21.06 5.95 25.03
CA ARG A 425 20.81 6.42 23.66
C ARG A 425 19.42 6.06 23.13
N PHE A 426 18.75 5.05 23.69
CA PHE A 426 17.34 4.78 23.43
C PHE A 426 16.44 5.75 24.20
N ASP A 427 16.67 5.95 25.51
CA ASP A 427 15.90 6.90 26.33
C ASP A 427 15.97 8.33 25.77
N ASP A 428 17.17 8.81 25.45
CA ASP A 428 17.39 10.10 24.79
C ASP A 428 16.70 10.20 23.42
N ARG A 429 16.41 9.07 22.75
CA ARG A 429 15.71 9.05 21.45
C ARG A 429 14.20 9.04 21.63
N LEU A 430 13.69 8.34 22.65
CA LEU A 430 12.27 8.34 23.02
C LEU A 430 11.83 9.74 23.42
N ALA A 431 12.55 10.41 24.32
CA ALA A 431 12.22 11.78 24.76
C ALA A 431 12.16 12.79 23.60
N ARG A 432 13.04 12.66 22.59
CA ARG A 432 13.00 13.50 21.39
C ARG A 432 11.83 13.15 20.46
N LEU A 433 11.46 11.88 20.34
CA LEU A 433 10.27 11.47 19.58
C LEU A 433 8.99 11.97 20.25
N GLU A 434 8.89 11.91 21.58
CA GLU A 434 7.76 12.46 22.34
C GLU A 434 7.62 13.96 22.13
N GLU A 435 8.72 14.73 22.17
CA GLU A 435 8.67 16.18 21.91
C GLU A 435 8.29 16.51 20.45
N GLN A 436 8.76 15.72 19.48
CA GLN A 436 8.34 15.88 18.07
C GLN A 436 6.85 15.57 17.88
N LEU A 437 6.35 14.47 18.46
CA LEU A 437 4.94 14.08 18.38
C LEU A 437 4.01 15.10 19.08
N ALA A 438 4.44 15.68 20.21
CA ALA A 438 3.68 16.74 20.90
C ALA A 438 3.52 18.01 20.04
N ARG A 439 4.54 18.37 19.26
CA ARG A 439 4.51 19.55 18.35
C ARG A 439 3.61 19.33 17.13
N LEU A 440 3.60 18.11 16.58
CA LEU A 440 2.73 17.73 15.45
C LEU A 440 1.26 17.71 15.89
N THR A 441 0.92 16.86 16.86
CA THR A 441 -0.48 16.56 17.26
C THR A 441 -1.30 17.77 17.71
N GLY A 442 -0.68 18.73 18.42
CA GLY A 442 -1.37 19.95 18.86
C GLY A 442 -1.68 20.94 17.73
N THR A 443 -0.92 20.88 16.64
CA THR A 443 -1.08 21.76 15.47
C THR A 443 -2.04 21.13 14.46
N ASP A 444 -1.87 19.83 14.17
CA ASP A 444 -2.75 19.05 13.29
C ASP A 444 -4.21 19.10 13.74
N ARG A 445 -4.50 18.88 15.03
CA ARG A 445 -5.90 18.86 15.51
C ARG A 445 -6.62 20.19 15.26
N ARG A 446 -5.96 21.33 15.48
CA ARG A 446 -6.54 22.66 15.21
C ARG A 446 -6.72 22.92 13.73
N ALA A 447 -5.73 22.57 12.90
CA ALA A 447 -5.85 22.69 11.44
C ALA A 447 -7.01 21.83 10.92
N TRP A 448 -7.12 20.58 11.39
CA TRP A 448 -8.20 19.65 11.04
C TRP A 448 -9.59 20.18 11.43
N LEU A 449 -9.78 20.64 12.67
CA LEU A 449 -11.07 21.20 13.14
C LEU A 449 -11.57 22.35 12.24
N VAL A 450 -10.67 23.24 11.80
CA VAL A 450 -11.02 24.39 10.96
C VAL A 450 -11.22 23.98 9.49
N GLN A 451 -10.46 23.01 8.98
CA GLN A 451 -10.70 22.42 7.65
C GLN A 451 -12.05 21.70 7.57
N GLU A 452 -12.42 20.94 8.60
CA GLU A 452 -13.71 20.26 8.68
C GLU A 452 -14.86 21.27 8.80
N ALA A 453 -14.72 22.33 9.62
CA ALA A 453 -15.69 23.42 9.66
C ALA A 453 -15.86 24.11 8.28
N ALA A 454 -14.77 24.29 7.52
CA ALA A 454 -14.82 24.81 6.16
C ALA A 454 -15.50 23.83 5.19
N PHE A 455 -15.26 22.53 5.31
CA PHE A 455 -15.95 21.49 4.55
C PHE A 455 -17.47 21.47 4.85
N LEU A 456 -17.89 21.46 6.11
CA LEU A 456 -19.30 21.50 6.49
C LEU A 456 -19.99 22.79 6.03
N THR A 457 -19.29 23.93 6.04
CA THR A 457 -19.79 25.20 5.49
C THR A 457 -20.00 25.12 3.97
N ARG A 458 -19.08 24.48 3.23
CA ARG A 458 -19.24 24.21 1.79
C ARG A 458 -20.39 23.24 1.50
N LEU A 459 -20.52 22.17 2.29
CA LEU A 459 -21.60 21.19 2.17
C LEU A 459 -22.98 21.79 2.49
N SER A 460 -23.06 22.69 3.48
CA SER A 460 -24.27 23.47 3.78
C SER A 460 -24.71 24.32 2.60
N SER A 461 -23.77 25.07 2.00
CA SER A 461 -24.04 25.87 0.79
C SER A 461 -24.52 25.00 -0.38
N GLN A 462 -23.92 23.83 -0.58
CA GLN A 462 -24.37 22.89 -1.61
C GLN A 462 -25.77 22.35 -1.34
N ARG A 463 -26.09 21.96 -0.09
CA ARG A 463 -27.43 21.47 0.31
C ARG A 463 -28.52 22.52 0.10
N LEU A 464 -28.22 23.76 0.48
CA LEU A 464 -29.13 24.90 0.31
C LEU A 464 -29.38 25.21 -1.18
N LEU A 465 -28.33 25.20 -2.01
CA LEU A 465 -28.42 25.50 -3.45
C LEU A 465 -29.05 24.38 -4.29
N VAL A 466 -28.83 23.11 -3.94
CA VAL A 466 -29.26 21.96 -4.76
C VAL A 466 -30.61 21.39 -4.32
N ALA A 467 -30.93 21.45 -3.02
CA ALA A 467 -32.13 20.81 -2.47
C ALA A 467 -33.05 21.77 -1.68
N GLY A 468 -32.66 23.04 -1.51
CA GLY A 468 -33.42 23.99 -0.67
C GLY A 468 -33.47 23.62 0.81
N ASP A 469 -32.64 22.67 1.25
CA ASP A 469 -32.73 22.02 2.57
C ASP A 469 -32.16 22.92 3.69
N VAL A 470 -33.00 23.84 4.18
CA VAL A 470 -32.68 24.80 5.24
C VAL A 470 -32.31 24.12 6.56
N ASP A 471 -32.93 22.98 6.89
CA ASP A 471 -32.68 22.29 8.17
C ASP A 471 -31.36 21.52 8.16
N ALA A 472 -31.02 20.82 7.06
CA ALA A 472 -29.68 20.26 6.92
C ALA A 472 -28.61 21.36 6.84
N ALA A 473 -28.89 22.48 6.17
CA ALA A 473 -27.98 23.62 6.12
C ALA A 473 -27.73 24.23 7.52
N GLU A 474 -28.77 24.47 8.34
CA GLU A 474 -28.61 24.97 9.71
C GLU A 474 -27.79 24.00 10.58
N ALA A 475 -28.10 22.69 10.50
CA ALA A 475 -27.39 21.67 11.26
C ALA A 475 -25.90 21.60 10.88
N LEU A 476 -25.58 21.71 9.58
CA LEU A 476 -24.20 21.74 9.09
C LEU A 476 -23.45 23.01 9.54
N LEU A 477 -24.07 24.19 9.47
CA LEU A 477 -23.45 25.42 9.97
C LEU A 477 -23.32 25.45 11.50
N ARG A 478 -24.25 24.81 12.24
CA ARG A 478 -24.11 24.64 13.68
C ARG A 478 -22.89 23.79 14.00
N ASN A 479 -22.79 22.61 13.40
CA ASN A 479 -21.65 21.72 13.61
C ASN A 479 -20.32 22.41 13.21
N ALA A 480 -20.30 23.24 12.17
CA ALA A 480 -19.13 24.04 11.82
C ALA A 480 -18.76 25.07 12.91
N ASP A 481 -19.73 25.79 13.47
CA ASP A 481 -19.51 26.74 14.58
C ASP A 481 -19.08 26.03 15.88
N ASP A 482 -19.58 24.82 16.14
CA ASP A 482 -19.17 23.98 17.27
C ASP A 482 -17.71 23.50 17.12
N LEU A 483 -17.27 23.11 15.90
CA LEU A 483 -15.87 22.77 15.61
C LEU A 483 -14.92 23.98 15.74
N LEU A 484 -15.35 25.17 15.29
CA LEU A 484 -14.60 26.42 15.52
C LEU A 484 -14.59 26.84 17.00
N ALA A 485 -15.52 26.33 17.83
CA ALA A 485 -15.47 26.49 19.28
C ALA A 485 -14.42 25.56 19.92
N GLU A 486 -14.33 24.31 19.45
CA GLU A 486 -13.32 23.35 19.94
C GLU A 486 -11.88 23.76 19.58
N ALA A 487 -11.68 24.45 18.44
CA ALA A 487 -10.35 24.88 17.98
C ALA A 487 -9.68 25.95 18.88
N ASP A 488 -10.49 26.79 19.54
CA ASP A 488 -10.08 27.82 20.51
C ASP A 488 -8.89 28.71 20.05
N ASP A 489 -9.02 29.34 18.87
CA ASP A 489 -8.10 30.38 18.35
C ASP A 489 -8.86 31.70 18.12
N PRO A 490 -8.48 32.82 18.77
CA PRO A 490 -9.09 34.14 18.57
C PRO A 490 -9.12 34.64 17.11
N ALA A 491 -8.24 34.14 16.23
CA ALA A 491 -8.30 34.46 14.80
C ALA A 491 -9.61 34.00 14.12
N LEU A 492 -10.30 33.02 14.71
CA LEU A 492 -11.55 32.46 14.19
C LEU A 492 -12.78 33.31 14.52
N GLU A 493 -12.68 34.31 15.40
CA GLU A 493 -13.80 35.20 15.77
C GLU A 493 -14.45 35.93 14.57
N GLY A 494 -13.70 36.16 13.49
CA GLY A 494 -14.24 36.69 12.25
C GLY A 494 -15.19 35.69 11.58
N ALA A 495 -14.72 34.46 11.37
CA ALA A 495 -15.48 33.38 10.76
C ALA A 495 -16.70 32.96 11.61
N ARG A 496 -16.55 32.86 12.93
CA ARG A 496 -17.65 32.52 13.85
C ARG A 496 -18.78 33.55 13.84
N ARG A 497 -18.46 34.85 13.77
CA ARG A 497 -19.48 35.92 13.64
C ARG A 497 -20.23 35.86 12.31
N MET A 498 -19.57 35.46 11.23
CA MET A 498 -20.23 35.24 9.93
C MET A 498 -21.16 34.03 9.99
N LEU A 499 -20.68 32.87 10.48
CA LEU A 499 -21.52 31.68 10.69
C LEU A 499 -22.75 31.98 11.56
N ALA A 500 -22.57 32.70 12.67
CA ALA A 500 -23.67 33.09 13.56
C ALA A 500 -24.72 33.97 12.86
N ARG A 501 -24.29 34.89 11.99
CA ARG A 501 -25.19 35.71 11.14
C ARG A 501 -25.97 34.85 10.17
N ASP A 502 -25.30 33.98 9.43
CA ASP A 502 -25.92 33.21 8.36
C ASP A 502 -26.87 32.14 8.94
N ARG A 503 -26.51 31.53 10.08
CA ARG A 503 -27.42 30.68 10.88
C ARG A 503 -28.65 31.43 11.35
N ALA A 504 -28.51 32.68 11.79
CA ALA A 504 -29.66 33.52 12.16
C ALA A 504 -30.55 33.87 10.95
N GLN A 505 -29.97 34.02 9.76
CA GLN A 505 -30.74 34.21 8.52
C GLN A 505 -31.49 32.93 8.09
N LEU A 506 -30.83 31.76 8.11
CA LEU A 506 -31.49 30.48 7.82
C LEU A 506 -32.65 30.19 8.79
N ARG A 507 -32.47 30.47 10.08
CA ARG A 507 -33.52 30.34 11.11
C ARG A 507 -34.68 31.35 10.96
N ALA A 508 -34.49 32.41 10.16
CA ALA A 508 -35.53 33.38 9.85
C ALA A 508 -36.29 33.06 8.53
N VAL A 509 -35.85 32.04 7.77
CA VAL A 509 -36.60 31.55 6.61
C VAL A 509 -37.88 30.87 7.11
N ALA A 510 -39.03 31.23 6.52
CA ALA A 510 -40.31 30.61 6.83
C ALA A 510 -40.32 29.15 6.37
N LYS A 511 -40.61 28.22 7.29
CA LYS A 511 -40.76 26.80 6.96
C LYS A 511 -42.09 26.55 6.25
N VAL A 512 -42.02 25.94 5.07
CA VAL A 512 -43.19 25.55 4.27
C VAL A 512 -43.59 24.12 4.67
N ASP A 513 -44.84 23.94 5.10
CA ASP A 513 -45.40 22.60 5.36
C ASP A 513 -45.80 21.93 4.04
N ILE A 514 -44.81 21.42 3.30
CA ILE A 514 -45.01 20.73 2.02
C ILE A 514 -45.96 19.53 2.20
N THR A 515 -45.90 18.83 3.33
CA THR A 515 -46.77 17.67 3.61
C THR A 515 -48.22 18.10 3.79
N GLY A 516 -48.50 19.12 4.59
CA GLY A 516 -49.84 19.67 4.79
C GLY A 516 -50.43 20.30 3.52
N LEU A 517 -49.62 21.01 2.72
CA LEU A 517 -50.03 21.58 1.44
C LEU A 517 -50.33 20.47 0.40
N HIS A 518 -49.51 19.43 0.33
CA HIS A 518 -49.77 18.28 -0.52
C HIS A 518 -51.04 17.54 -0.09
N ALA A 519 -51.28 17.37 1.21
CA ALA A 519 -52.50 16.75 1.73
C ALA A 519 -53.76 17.55 1.38
N ARG A 520 -53.72 18.89 1.45
CA ARG A 520 -54.80 19.78 0.96
C ARG A 520 -55.05 19.58 -0.53
N LEU A 521 -54.00 19.52 -1.37
CA LEU A 521 -54.14 19.27 -2.80
C LEU A 521 -54.69 17.86 -3.11
N SER A 522 -54.29 16.83 -2.35
CA SER A 522 -54.86 15.49 -2.46
C SER A 522 -56.36 15.47 -2.13
N ALA A 523 -56.79 16.20 -1.10
CA ALA A 523 -58.21 16.34 -0.78
C ALA A 523 -59.00 17.05 -1.90
N LEU A 524 -58.40 18.06 -2.56
CA LEU A 524 -59.00 18.70 -3.74
C LEU A 524 -59.08 17.75 -4.95
N ILE A 525 -58.11 16.85 -5.14
CA ILE A 525 -58.17 15.82 -6.19
C ILE A 525 -59.31 14.83 -5.89
N GLU A 526 -59.45 14.37 -4.65
CA GLU A 526 -60.59 13.54 -4.24
C GLU A 526 -61.95 14.24 -4.39
N GLN A 527 -61.99 15.56 -4.23
CA GLN A 527 -63.19 16.38 -4.46
C GLN A 527 -63.48 16.55 -5.97
N ALA A 528 -62.44 16.75 -6.79
CA ALA A 528 -62.55 16.82 -8.25
C ALA A 528 -63.02 15.49 -8.88
N ASP A 529 -62.54 14.34 -8.39
CA ASP A 529 -63.00 13.01 -8.82
C ASP A 529 -64.49 12.76 -8.48
N ARG A 530 -65.06 13.51 -7.54
CA ARG A 530 -66.47 13.41 -7.10
C ARG A 530 -67.41 14.46 -7.72
N LEU A 531 -66.89 15.43 -8.47
CA LEU A 531 -67.68 16.57 -8.97
C LEU A 531 -68.90 16.12 -9.78
N ALA A 532 -70.09 16.59 -9.38
CA ALA A 532 -71.32 16.32 -10.09
C ALA A 532 -71.41 17.20 -11.34
N VAL A 533 -71.45 16.59 -12.52
CA VAL A 533 -71.81 17.32 -13.75
C VAL A 533 -73.20 16.84 -14.12
N ALA A 534 -74.23 17.62 -13.77
CA ALA A 534 -75.61 17.18 -13.85
C ALA A 534 -76.04 16.91 -15.31
N PRO A 535 -76.80 15.82 -15.59
CA PRO A 535 -77.59 15.73 -16.81
C PRO A 535 -78.76 16.73 -16.75
N PRO A 536 -79.35 17.13 -17.89
CA PRO A 536 -80.56 17.95 -17.87
C PRO A 536 -81.72 17.14 -17.29
N ALA A 537 -82.63 17.80 -16.57
CA ALA A 537 -83.80 17.14 -16.01
C ALA A 537 -84.67 16.51 -17.12
N GLU A 538 -85.02 15.23 -16.96
CA GLU A 538 -85.91 14.54 -17.91
C GLU A 538 -87.28 15.23 -17.93
N LEU A 539 -87.71 15.65 -19.11
CA LEU A 539 -89.04 16.21 -19.31
C LEU A 539 -90.06 15.06 -19.38
N ASP A 540 -91.03 15.08 -18.46
CA ASP A 540 -92.09 14.08 -18.34
C ASP A 540 -93.01 14.10 -19.58
N ASP A 541 -92.80 13.17 -20.51
CA ASP A 541 -93.45 13.12 -21.84
C ASP A 541 -94.90 12.53 -21.74
N GLY A 542 -95.65 13.01 -20.74
CA GLY A 542 -96.99 12.55 -20.34
C GLY A 542 -98.12 12.95 -21.29
N VAL A 543 -98.07 12.52 -22.56
CA VAL A 543 -99.13 12.76 -23.54
C VAL A 543 -100.31 11.81 -23.34
N ALA A 544 -101.33 12.26 -22.60
CA ALA A 544 -102.58 11.54 -22.47
C ALA A 544 -103.35 11.46 -23.81
N THR A 545 -103.76 10.26 -24.21
CA THR A 545 -104.51 10.00 -25.44
C THR A 545 -106.02 9.90 -25.20
N ASP A 546 -106.75 10.92 -25.66
CA ASP A 546 -108.22 10.91 -25.75
C ASP A 546 -108.67 10.09 -26.99
N PRO A 547 -109.53 9.06 -26.88
CA PRO A 547 -109.91 8.21 -28.01
C PRO A 547 -110.74 8.87 -29.11
N ASP A 548 -111.60 9.85 -28.79
CA ASP A 548 -112.76 10.21 -29.63
C ASP A 548 -112.51 11.37 -30.64
N LEU A 549 -111.27 11.52 -31.12
CA LEU A 549 -110.89 12.58 -32.06
C LEU A 549 -110.55 12.09 -33.48
N ASP A 550 -111.12 12.80 -34.46
CA ASP A 550 -111.06 12.49 -35.89
C ASP A 550 -109.63 12.36 -36.45
N TRP A 551 -109.48 11.55 -37.50
CA TRP A 551 -108.18 11.29 -38.11
C TRP A 551 -107.61 12.55 -38.80
N LEU A 552 -108.46 13.42 -39.34
CA LEU A 552 -108.03 14.63 -40.05
C LEU A 552 -107.52 15.69 -39.07
N SER A 553 -108.13 15.80 -37.89
CA SER A 553 -107.63 16.67 -36.81
C SER A 553 -106.38 16.09 -36.15
N ARG A 554 -106.27 14.77 -35.95
CA ARG A 554 -105.01 14.13 -35.52
C ARG A 554 -103.86 14.36 -36.50
N ALA A 555 -104.09 14.21 -37.81
CA ALA A 555 -103.07 14.48 -38.82
C ALA A 555 -102.62 15.96 -38.81
N LYS A 556 -103.57 16.90 -38.66
CA LYS A 556 -103.28 18.34 -38.62
C LYS A 556 -102.57 18.76 -37.32
N ALA A 557 -103.01 18.25 -36.17
CA ALA A 557 -102.35 18.47 -34.88
C ALA A 557 -100.94 17.86 -34.86
N GLY A 558 -100.78 16.64 -35.38
CA GLY A 558 -99.47 16.00 -35.53
C GLY A 558 -98.53 16.79 -36.44
N TRP A 559 -99.02 17.32 -37.57
CA TRP A 559 -98.21 18.16 -38.47
C TRP A 559 -97.86 19.52 -37.84
N GLN A 560 -98.76 20.13 -37.05
CA GLN A 560 -98.48 21.38 -36.35
C GLN A 560 -97.53 21.18 -35.16
N ALA A 561 -97.65 20.09 -34.41
CA ALA A 561 -96.71 19.70 -33.36
C ALA A 561 -95.33 19.34 -33.95
N ALA A 562 -95.28 18.67 -35.10
CA ALA A 562 -94.06 18.42 -35.84
C ALA A 562 -93.41 19.73 -36.34
N LEU A 563 -94.18 20.68 -36.89
CA LEU A 563 -93.66 22.00 -37.27
C LEU A 563 -93.15 22.79 -36.07
N ALA A 564 -93.82 22.72 -34.91
CA ALA A 564 -93.37 23.37 -33.68
C ALA A 564 -92.07 22.75 -33.13
N LYS A 565 -91.94 21.41 -33.15
CA LYS A 565 -90.66 20.74 -32.84
C LYS A 565 -89.57 21.08 -33.87
N LEU A 566 -89.93 21.26 -35.15
CA LEU A 566 -88.98 21.64 -36.20
C LEU A 566 -88.50 23.11 -36.08
N SER A 567 -89.38 24.05 -35.71
CA SER A 567 -88.99 25.45 -35.46
C SER A 567 -88.07 25.59 -34.24
N ASN A 568 -88.23 24.75 -33.22
CA ASN A 568 -87.30 24.69 -32.09
C ASN A 568 -85.93 24.08 -32.47
N TYR A 569 -85.81 23.43 -33.63
CA TYR A 569 -84.57 22.80 -34.11
C TYR A 569 -83.76 23.70 -35.06
N LEU A 570 -84.20 24.94 -35.32
CA LEU A 570 -83.52 25.89 -36.20
C LEU A 570 -83.13 27.17 -35.45
N ILE A 571 -82.32 26.98 -34.41
CA ILE A 571 -81.76 28.06 -33.59
C ILE A 571 -80.68 28.79 -34.41
N VAL A 572 -81.01 29.97 -34.92
CA VAL A 572 -79.99 30.93 -35.39
C VAL A 572 -79.37 31.58 -34.16
N ARG A 573 -78.20 31.08 -33.74
CA ARG A 573 -77.43 31.63 -32.61
C ARG A 573 -76.22 32.41 -33.14
N ASP A 574 -76.00 33.59 -32.60
CA ASP A 574 -74.88 34.45 -32.98
C ASP A 574 -73.56 33.91 -32.39
N ARG A 575 -72.42 34.25 -33.00
CA ARG A 575 -71.10 33.74 -32.58
C ARG A 575 -70.52 34.56 -31.43
N ASN A 576 -70.67 34.09 -30.18
CA ASN A 576 -69.76 34.50 -29.09
C ASN A 576 -69.74 33.60 -27.83
N GLU A 577 -70.55 32.54 -27.71
CA GLU A 577 -70.58 31.68 -26.51
C GLU A 577 -70.38 30.20 -26.85
N GLU A 578 -69.13 29.71 -26.79
CA GLU A 578 -68.76 28.31 -26.97
C GLU A 578 -68.93 27.48 -25.68
N LEU A 579 -70.11 27.53 -25.06
CA LEU A 579 -70.39 26.79 -23.82
C LEU A 579 -71.86 26.37 -23.69
N ASP A 580 -72.39 25.75 -24.74
CA ASP A 580 -73.71 25.11 -24.73
C ASP A 580 -73.66 23.75 -25.47
N ALA A 581 -72.70 22.92 -25.05
CA ALA A 581 -72.49 21.57 -25.57
C ALA A 581 -73.35 20.57 -24.79
N ALA A 582 -74.23 19.85 -25.48
CA ALA A 582 -75.24 18.97 -24.86
C ALA A 582 -74.64 17.70 -24.22
N LEU A 583 -74.12 17.86 -22.99
CA LEU A 583 -74.03 16.89 -21.89
C LEU A 583 -74.02 15.39 -22.29
N SER A 584 -72.90 14.91 -22.85
CA SER A 584 -72.59 13.48 -22.84
C SER A 584 -71.87 13.08 -21.54
N PRO A 585 -72.02 11.84 -21.03
CA PRO A 585 -71.25 11.35 -19.88
C PRO A 585 -69.72 11.42 -20.07
N GLU A 586 -69.26 11.38 -21.33
CA GLU A 586 -67.84 11.48 -21.70
C GLU A 586 -67.28 12.88 -21.39
N TRP A 587 -68.06 13.95 -21.63
CA TRP A 587 -67.64 15.32 -21.29
C TRP A 587 -67.50 15.51 -19.78
N GLN A 588 -68.35 14.84 -18.98
CA GLN A 588 -68.27 14.86 -17.52
C GLN A 588 -66.98 14.22 -17.01
N ALA A 589 -66.57 13.09 -17.62
CA ALA A 589 -65.30 12.43 -17.31
C ALA A 589 -64.10 13.32 -17.68
N LEU A 590 -64.14 13.93 -18.87
CA LEU A 590 -63.10 14.85 -19.34
C LEU A 590 -62.97 16.10 -18.45
N ALA A 591 -64.10 16.67 -17.97
CA ALA A 591 -64.09 17.81 -17.07
C ALA A 591 -63.40 17.48 -15.73
N ARG A 592 -63.74 16.33 -15.11
CA ARG A 592 -63.06 15.87 -13.88
C ARG A 592 -61.58 15.58 -14.12
N GLN A 593 -61.25 14.90 -15.22
CA GLN A 593 -59.86 14.59 -15.59
C GLN A 593 -59.01 15.86 -15.78
N ASN A 594 -59.55 16.89 -16.43
CA ASN A 594 -58.86 18.16 -16.62
C ASN A 594 -58.64 18.91 -15.30
N GLN A 595 -59.65 18.99 -14.42
CA GLN A 595 -59.49 19.63 -13.11
C GLN A 595 -58.47 18.89 -12.24
N ARG A 596 -58.53 17.56 -12.23
CA ARG A 596 -57.56 16.69 -11.55
C ARG A 596 -56.14 16.90 -12.06
N MET A 597 -55.94 16.94 -13.38
CA MET A 597 -54.63 17.19 -14.00
C MET A 597 -54.02 18.52 -13.56
N LEU A 598 -54.81 19.59 -13.46
CA LEU A 598 -54.35 20.91 -13.00
C LEU A 598 -53.93 20.88 -11.52
N LEU A 599 -54.63 20.12 -10.68
CA LEU A 599 -54.28 19.92 -9.26
C LEU A 599 -53.05 19.03 -9.08
N GLU A 600 -52.90 17.97 -9.89
CA GLU A 600 -51.68 17.13 -9.94
C GLU A 600 -50.46 17.94 -10.43
N GLN A 601 -50.64 18.85 -11.40
CA GLN A 601 -49.61 19.81 -11.81
C GLN A 601 -49.22 20.76 -10.66
N ALA A 602 -50.18 21.23 -9.86
CA ALA A 602 -49.89 22.03 -8.67
C ALA A 602 -49.14 21.24 -7.59
N GLN A 603 -49.40 19.93 -7.43
CA GLN A 603 -48.61 19.05 -6.55
C GLN A 603 -47.17 18.90 -7.05
N VAL A 604 -46.95 18.69 -8.35
CA VAL A 604 -45.60 18.62 -8.93
C VAL A 604 -44.85 19.95 -8.77
N ALA A 605 -45.53 21.09 -8.94
CA ALA A 605 -44.95 22.41 -8.74
C ALA A 605 -44.57 22.69 -7.27
N LEU A 606 -45.42 22.28 -6.32
CA LEU A 606 -45.15 22.32 -4.88
C LEU A 606 -43.93 21.45 -4.52
N LEU A 607 -43.89 20.20 -4.98
CA LEU A 607 -42.81 19.24 -4.67
C LEU A 607 -41.47 19.62 -5.32
N SER A 608 -41.49 20.35 -6.43
CA SER A 608 -40.29 20.90 -7.09
C SER A 608 -39.92 22.30 -6.61
N ALA A 609 -40.61 22.85 -5.61
CA ALA A 609 -40.43 24.20 -5.08
C ALA A 609 -40.44 25.30 -6.16
N ASN A 610 -41.30 25.15 -7.17
CA ASN A 610 -41.43 26.10 -8.28
C ASN A 610 -42.62 27.05 -8.05
N GLN A 611 -42.35 28.24 -7.50
CA GLN A 611 -43.38 29.23 -7.16
C GLN A 611 -44.20 29.67 -8.38
N GLU A 612 -43.58 29.95 -9.52
CA GLU A 612 -44.26 30.46 -10.73
C GLU A 612 -45.19 29.39 -11.32
N LEU A 613 -44.73 28.14 -11.42
CA LEU A 613 -45.54 27.02 -11.88
C LEU A 613 -46.67 26.68 -10.90
N TYR A 614 -46.44 26.85 -9.59
CA TYR A 614 -47.43 26.63 -8.54
C TYR A 614 -48.55 27.68 -8.60
N GLU A 615 -48.20 28.97 -8.59
CA GLU A 615 -49.16 30.07 -8.75
C GLU A 615 -49.96 29.92 -10.06
N THR A 616 -49.29 29.56 -11.16
CA THR A 616 -49.94 29.32 -12.46
C THR A 616 -50.91 28.14 -12.42
N ALA A 617 -50.53 27.00 -11.85
CA ALA A 617 -51.36 25.80 -11.79
C ALA A 617 -52.59 26.00 -10.87
N ILE A 618 -52.40 26.64 -9.71
CA ILE A 618 -53.50 27.00 -8.80
C ILE A 618 -54.48 27.97 -9.47
N ALA A 619 -53.98 29.03 -10.13
CA ALA A 619 -54.83 29.99 -10.84
C ALA A 619 -55.61 29.34 -12.02
N GLN A 620 -54.98 28.39 -12.73
CA GLN A 620 -55.66 27.62 -13.78
C GLN A 620 -56.73 26.68 -13.20
N ALA A 621 -56.45 26.00 -12.08
CA ALA A 621 -57.41 25.16 -11.38
C ALA A 621 -58.61 25.96 -10.82
N GLU A 622 -58.39 27.19 -10.32
CA GLU A 622 -59.46 28.09 -9.88
C GLU A 622 -60.31 28.56 -11.06
N ALA A 623 -59.65 29.00 -12.15
CA ALA A 623 -60.31 29.50 -13.35
C ALA A 623 -61.06 28.41 -14.14
N PHE A 624 -60.68 27.14 -14.00
CA PHE A 624 -61.43 25.99 -14.54
C PHE A 624 -62.57 25.59 -13.61
N ALA A 625 -62.32 25.44 -12.30
CA ALA A 625 -63.35 25.17 -11.29
C ALA A 625 -64.53 26.14 -11.39
N THR A 626 -64.25 27.45 -11.47
CA THR A 626 -65.26 28.52 -11.53
C THR A 626 -66.24 28.36 -12.71
N ARG A 627 -65.84 27.72 -13.81
CA ARG A 627 -66.71 27.44 -14.98
C ARG A 627 -67.68 26.28 -14.75
N LEU A 628 -67.39 25.40 -13.79
CA LEU A 628 -68.24 24.26 -13.43
C LEU A 628 -69.28 24.60 -12.35
N ARG A 629 -69.25 25.81 -11.79
CA ARG A 629 -70.14 26.25 -10.70
C ARG A 629 -71.62 26.17 -11.03
N GLU A 630 -71.99 26.25 -12.31
CA GLU A 630 -73.40 26.10 -12.73
C GLU A 630 -73.92 24.65 -12.65
N ALA A 631 -73.02 23.66 -12.59
CA ALA A 631 -73.37 22.25 -12.45
C ALA A 631 -73.36 21.76 -10.98
N ASP A 632 -72.45 22.28 -10.15
CA ASP A 632 -72.25 21.89 -8.75
C ASP A 632 -71.72 23.07 -7.92
N PRO A 633 -72.58 24.03 -7.53
CA PRO A 633 -72.15 25.29 -6.94
C PRO A 633 -71.51 25.10 -5.56
N ASP A 634 -72.10 24.28 -4.69
CA ASP A 634 -71.64 24.07 -3.32
C ASP A 634 -70.23 23.42 -3.30
N THR A 635 -69.98 22.42 -4.16
CA THR A 635 -68.68 21.75 -4.23
C THR A 635 -67.63 22.62 -4.91
N VAL A 636 -68.02 23.42 -5.91
CA VAL A 636 -67.10 24.32 -6.62
C VAL A 636 -66.68 25.51 -5.76
N ASP A 637 -67.61 26.19 -5.09
CA ASP A 637 -67.26 27.39 -4.30
C ASP A 637 -66.34 27.02 -3.11
N ALA A 638 -66.54 25.86 -2.47
CA ALA A 638 -65.64 25.35 -1.43
C ALA A 638 -64.24 24.97 -1.97
N MET A 639 -64.16 24.39 -3.18
CA MET A 639 -62.88 24.12 -3.86
C MET A 639 -62.16 25.43 -4.22
N VAL A 640 -62.90 26.44 -4.72
CA VAL A 640 -62.37 27.76 -5.07
C VAL A 640 -61.88 28.54 -3.85
N GLU A 641 -62.58 28.47 -2.72
CA GLU A 641 -62.12 29.03 -1.44
C GLU A 641 -60.77 28.40 -1.00
N THR A 642 -60.69 27.07 -1.03
CA THR A 642 -59.46 26.33 -0.68
C THR A 642 -58.31 26.65 -1.64
N LEU A 643 -58.58 26.79 -2.95
CA LEU A 643 -57.58 27.19 -3.94
C LEU A 643 -57.06 28.61 -3.70
N ARG A 644 -57.90 29.54 -3.24
CA ARG A 644 -57.49 30.90 -2.86
C ARG A 644 -56.66 30.94 -1.58
N GLU A 645 -56.93 30.09 -0.60
CA GLU A 645 -56.01 29.91 0.54
C GLU A 645 -54.63 29.46 0.08
N LEU A 646 -54.58 28.45 -0.80
CA LEU A 646 -53.34 27.88 -1.34
C LEU A 646 -52.57 28.89 -2.21
N ALA A 647 -53.26 29.70 -3.02
CA ALA A 647 -52.65 30.77 -3.82
C ALA A 647 -51.93 31.84 -2.96
N GLY A 648 -52.34 32.01 -1.70
CA GLY A 648 -51.66 32.91 -0.75
C GLY A 648 -50.33 32.37 -0.20
N VAL A 649 -49.98 31.11 -0.46
CA VAL A 649 -48.82 30.44 0.14
C VAL A 649 -47.57 30.55 -0.75
N LYS A 650 -46.47 31.01 -0.16
CA LYS A 650 -45.15 30.96 -0.80
C LYS A 650 -44.49 29.61 -0.54
N VAL A 651 -44.47 28.77 -1.57
CA VAL A 651 -43.86 27.43 -1.57
C VAL A 651 -42.34 27.48 -1.74
N ALA A 652 -41.81 28.54 -2.36
CA ALA A 652 -40.37 28.76 -2.52
C ALA A 652 -39.93 30.08 -1.86
N PRO A 653 -39.53 30.07 -0.57
CA PRO A 653 -38.99 31.25 0.10
C PRO A 653 -37.59 31.60 -0.42
N VAL A 654 -37.24 32.89 -0.45
CA VAL A 654 -35.91 33.35 -0.86
C VAL A 654 -34.87 32.92 0.19
N LEU A 655 -33.89 32.12 -0.24
CA LEU A 655 -32.83 31.58 0.62
C LEU A 655 -31.63 32.55 0.70
N PRO A 656 -30.94 32.65 1.84
CA PRO A 656 -29.73 33.47 1.98
C PRO A 656 -28.51 32.82 1.32
N ASP A 657 -27.58 33.64 0.82
CA ASP A 657 -26.29 33.17 0.27
C ASP A 657 -25.22 33.07 1.37
N LEU A 658 -24.52 31.93 1.41
CA LEU A 658 -23.49 31.58 2.39
C LEU A 658 -22.05 31.90 1.91
N VAL A 659 -21.87 32.48 0.72
CA VAL A 659 -20.55 32.86 0.16
C VAL A 659 -19.70 33.67 1.14
N ALA A 660 -20.32 34.55 1.94
CA ALA A 660 -19.60 35.41 2.88
C ALA A 660 -18.98 34.62 4.04
N SER A 661 -19.74 33.69 4.67
CA SER A 661 -19.17 32.77 5.68
C SER A 661 -18.16 31.80 5.07
N ARG A 662 -18.45 31.23 3.90
CA ARG A 662 -17.50 30.33 3.21
C ARG A 662 -16.15 31.02 2.99
N LYS A 663 -16.16 32.25 2.45
CA LYS A 663 -14.93 33.02 2.26
C LYS A 663 -14.21 33.28 3.58
N ALA A 664 -14.92 33.65 4.64
CA ALA A 664 -14.31 33.91 5.95
C ALA A 664 -13.62 32.66 6.55
N LEU A 665 -14.17 31.47 6.33
CA LEU A 665 -13.50 30.22 6.72
C LEU A 665 -12.34 29.86 5.78
N ASP A 666 -12.49 30.00 4.46
CA ASP A 666 -11.39 29.74 3.51
C ASP A 666 -10.19 30.69 3.77
N ASP A 667 -10.44 31.95 4.17
CA ASP A 667 -9.42 32.92 4.58
C ASP A 667 -8.78 32.55 5.94
N ALA A 668 -9.57 32.06 6.91
CA ALA A 668 -9.05 31.58 8.20
C ALA A 668 -8.18 30.31 8.05
N VAL A 669 -8.59 29.38 7.18
CA VAL A 669 -7.79 28.20 6.77
C VAL A 669 -6.45 28.63 6.19
N ARG A 670 -6.44 29.59 5.24
CA ARG A 670 -5.20 30.13 4.68
C ARG A 670 -4.28 30.72 5.75
N ALA A 671 -4.83 31.50 6.68
CA ALA A 671 -4.05 32.11 7.76
C ALA A 671 -3.46 31.08 8.75
N LEU A 672 -4.18 30.00 9.05
CA LEU A 672 -3.68 28.92 9.90
C LEU A 672 -2.60 28.08 9.20
N ASN A 673 -2.80 27.74 7.93
CA ASN A 673 -1.80 27.01 7.14
C ASN A 673 -0.48 27.82 7.04
N ALA A 674 -0.55 29.12 6.76
CA ALA A 674 0.62 30.00 6.71
C ALA A 674 1.40 29.99 8.04
N ARG A 675 0.71 30.16 9.18
CA ARG A 675 1.28 30.06 10.52
C ARG A 675 1.96 28.70 10.78
N ALA A 676 1.36 27.61 10.32
CA ALA A 676 1.91 26.26 10.46
C ALA A 676 3.17 26.06 9.60
N THR A 677 3.25 26.69 8.42
CA THR A 677 4.44 26.65 7.55
C THR A 677 5.58 27.58 7.97
N GLY A 678 5.37 28.49 8.93
CA GLY A 678 6.42 29.37 9.45
C GLY A 678 6.85 30.49 8.50
N VAL A 679 5.91 31.03 7.71
CA VAL A 679 6.10 32.13 6.74
C VAL A 679 5.31 33.36 7.17
#